data_AF-A0A7I8KUN8-F1
#
_entry.id   AF-A0A7I8KUN8-F1
#
_cell.length_a   1.000
_cell.length_b   1.000
_cell.length_c   1.000
_cell.angle_alpha   90.00
_cell.angle_beta   90.00
_cell.angle_gamma   90.00
#
_symmetry.space_group_name_H-M   'P 1'
#
loop_
_entity.id
_entity.type
_entity.pdbx_description
1 polymer ?
#
loop_
_entity_poly.entity_id
_entity_poly.type
_entity_poly.pdbx_seq_one_letter_code
_entity_poly.pdbx_strand_id
1 'polypeptide(L)'
;MIQNGTLSGPTLDDEFFGLLNPDLIPRSYIEHALERLSHSKTCCFTPARWLREQYEELRESKLDTISVRISLRAGLVYVYRAHITPSKVYFYGPEVNVSNRVIRHYKDDLENFMRVSFVDEDGERMRSDDLLPRVICESADRHTDVYRRILFTLKNGIAVGGKRFEFLAFSSSQLKESSTWMFASRPGLCAADIRRWMGTFSGIRNVAKHAARMGQSFGSSTETLAVGKHEFEMIPDVENEAGYLFSDGIGKISAAFAKEIAEKCNLRIFTPSAFQIRYGGFKGVVAVDPTSSVKLSLRKSMSKFDSNNTKLDVLAYSKPQACYLNRQLITLMSTLGVRDQVFETKQKELVARLDETLTDPVRALGVLDAINQGEMAGILKEMLSCGYSPRGEPFLSMMLRTFRECKLLELRTRSRIFIPMGRSMIGCMDETRTLEYGQVFVQVSFPGEGGLQMFSERSGSGGGAGRVVVTGKVIVSKNPCLHPGDLRTLLAVDIPALRHMVDCVVFPQKGKRPHPNECSGSDLDGDVYFVSWDPELIPTRQVPPMDYTPAPQNILDRDVTIEDMQEYFTNYLVNDSLGVISNAHTVFADKEPRKAESDPCLELAKLFSIAVDFPKTGVPAVIPTRLTVKEYPDFMEKLNKPAYESKRVIGKLFRAVRDHDPSALPMEFTRRDAARCYDRDMEVNGFRDHLEDAFFFKGQYDFKLGNLMDYYEIKTEAEILIGGVTKVSKAFNRYRDGEVVRLAVKSLRRETRGWFNRRGGAREDVEDYDLSLAKASAWYHVTYHPDYWGCYNEGLARPHFLSFPWCIHEKLVVIKQMNAGRWSAEQLSARLAASLGMRP
;
A
#
# COMPACT_ATOMS: atom_id res chain seq x y z
N MET A 1 -16.00 -22.68 -1.36
CA MET A 1 -16.36 -23.66 -2.41
C MET A 1 -17.86 -23.75 -2.64
N ILE A 2 -18.68 -24.26 -1.70
CA ILE A 2 -20.15 -24.32 -1.89
C ILE A 2 -20.75 -22.93 -2.17
N GLN A 3 -20.33 -21.93 -1.37
CA GLN A 3 -20.79 -20.54 -1.51
C GLN A 3 -20.43 -19.91 -2.88
N ASN A 4 -19.42 -20.45 -3.56
CA ASN A 4 -18.94 -19.98 -4.85
C ASN A 4 -19.46 -20.84 -6.01
N GLY A 5 -20.35 -21.80 -5.74
CA GLY A 5 -20.89 -22.71 -6.76
C GLY A 5 -19.90 -23.73 -7.31
N THR A 6 -18.71 -23.85 -6.71
CA THR A 6 -17.71 -24.85 -7.11
C THR A 6 -18.13 -26.27 -6.72
N LEU A 7 -18.85 -26.39 -5.60
CA LEU A 7 -19.36 -27.64 -5.07
C LEU A 7 -20.87 -27.55 -4.89
N SER A 8 -21.57 -28.61 -5.28
CA SER A 8 -22.99 -28.79 -4.98
C SER A 8 -23.13 -29.37 -3.57
N GLY A 9 -23.81 -28.65 -2.67
CA GLY A 9 -24.04 -29.13 -1.29
C GLY A 9 -24.65 -30.55 -1.23
N PRO A 10 -25.67 -30.86 -2.03
CA PRO A 10 -26.28 -32.20 -2.10
C PRO A 10 -25.34 -33.35 -2.52
N THR A 11 -24.18 -33.06 -3.11
CA THR A 11 -23.22 -34.10 -3.56
C THR A 11 -22.12 -34.38 -2.54
N LEU A 12 -22.19 -33.80 -1.34
CA LEU A 12 -21.22 -34.01 -0.27
C LEU A 12 -21.73 -35.08 0.68
N ASP A 13 -21.29 -36.32 0.46
CA ASP A 13 -21.66 -37.50 1.24
C ASP A 13 -20.55 -37.91 2.24
N ASP A 14 -20.84 -38.95 3.03
CA ASP A 14 -19.89 -39.49 4.02
C ASP A 14 -18.57 -39.95 3.38
N GLU A 15 -18.62 -40.39 2.12
CA GLU A 15 -17.41 -40.76 1.38
C GLU A 15 -16.53 -39.53 1.12
N PHE A 16 -17.10 -38.44 0.63
CA PHE A 16 -16.37 -37.19 0.45
C PHE A 16 -15.71 -36.73 1.75
N PHE A 17 -16.44 -36.72 2.87
CA PHE A 17 -15.88 -36.32 4.16
C PHE A 17 -14.83 -37.31 4.69
N GLY A 18 -15.00 -38.61 4.42
CA GLY A 18 -13.99 -39.63 4.70
C GLY A 18 -12.67 -39.39 3.97
N LEU A 19 -12.73 -38.94 2.71
CA LEU A 19 -11.56 -38.55 1.89
C LEU A 19 -10.88 -37.25 2.35
N LEU A 20 -11.51 -36.49 3.25
CA LEU A 20 -10.95 -35.30 3.89
C LEU A 20 -10.42 -35.58 5.30
N ASN A 21 -10.42 -36.84 5.74
CA ASN A 21 -9.89 -37.20 7.05
C ASN A 21 -8.35 -37.20 7.03
N PRO A 22 -7.68 -36.30 7.79
CA PRO A 22 -6.22 -36.24 7.83
C PRO A 22 -5.56 -37.46 8.47
N ASP A 23 -6.32 -38.29 9.21
CA ASP A 23 -5.82 -39.55 9.76
C ASP A 23 -5.71 -40.64 8.68
N LEU A 24 -6.43 -40.49 7.56
CA LEU A 24 -6.48 -41.47 6.46
C LEU A 24 -5.68 -41.03 5.23
N ILE A 25 -5.68 -39.73 4.94
CA ILE A 25 -5.00 -39.14 3.79
C ILE A 25 -4.01 -38.09 4.28
N PRO A 26 -2.76 -38.05 3.74
CA PRO A 26 -1.82 -37.00 4.09
C PRO A 26 -2.42 -35.61 3.93
N ARG A 27 -2.31 -34.78 4.98
CA ARG A 27 -2.87 -33.43 5.01
C ARG A 27 -2.44 -32.57 3.82
N SER A 28 -1.21 -32.72 3.34
CA SER A 28 -0.69 -32.04 2.16
C SER A 28 -1.50 -32.33 0.90
N TYR A 29 -1.96 -33.58 0.71
CA TYR A 29 -2.75 -33.98 -0.45
C TYR A 29 -4.16 -33.40 -0.38
N ILE A 30 -4.76 -33.45 0.81
CA ILE A 30 -6.07 -32.85 1.06
C ILE A 30 -6.02 -31.36 0.75
N GLU A 31 -5.04 -30.64 1.30
CA GLU A 31 -4.87 -29.21 1.08
C GLU A 31 -4.65 -28.88 -0.41
N HIS A 32 -3.84 -29.67 -1.12
CA HIS A 32 -3.56 -29.44 -2.54
C HIS A 32 -4.80 -29.68 -3.42
N ALA A 33 -5.50 -30.78 -3.20
CA ALA A 33 -6.70 -31.11 -3.95
C ALA A 33 -7.83 -30.10 -3.69
N LEU A 34 -8.06 -29.71 -2.43
CA LEU A 34 -9.07 -28.69 -2.10
C LEU A 34 -8.72 -27.32 -2.67
N GLU A 35 -7.43 -26.94 -2.69
CA GLU A 35 -7.00 -25.69 -3.29
C GLU A 35 -7.24 -25.69 -4.81
N ARG A 36 -6.84 -26.77 -5.51
CA ARG A 36 -7.11 -26.95 -6.95
C ARG A 36 -8.62 -26.85 -7.23
N LEU A 37 -9.42 -27.54 -6.43
CA LEU A 37 -10.87 -27.54 -6.57
C LEU A 37 -11.44 -26.14 -6.37
N SER A 38 -10.98 -25.41 -5.36
CA SER A 38 -11.51 -24.08 -5.02
C SER A 38 -11.35 -23.02 -6.12
N HIS A 39 -10.39 -23.20 -7.02
CA HIS A 39 -10.13 -22.34 -8.18
C HIS A 39 -10.76 -22.86 -9.48
N SER A 40 -11.48 -23.99 -9.44
CA SER A 40 -12.21 -24.49 -10.60
C SER A 40 -13.32 -23.52 -11.01
N LYS A 41 -13.38 -23.20 -12.32
CA LYS A 41 -14.45 -22.40 -12.92
C LYS A 41 -15.73 -23.20 -13.18
N THR A 42 -15.67 -24.52 -13.05
CA THR A 42 -16.81 -25.43 -13.25
C THR A 42 -17.25 -26.06 -11.93
N CYS A 43 -18.56 -26.26 -11.79
CA CYS A 43 -19.12 -26.96 -10.64
C CYS A 43 -18.73 -28.45 -10.71
N CYS A 44 -18.14 -28.97 -9.64
CA CYS A 44 -17.85 -30.39 -9.50
C CYS A 44 -19.08 -31.11 -8.95
N PHE A 45 -19.67 -31.99 -9.77
CA PHE A 45 -20.85 -32.77 -9.42
C PHE A 45 -20.51 -34.14 -8.81
N THR A 46 -19.25 -34.57 -8.89
CA THR A 46 -18.76 -35.86 -8.35
C THR A 46 -17.50 -35.65 -7.49
N PRO A 47 -17.60 -34.93 -6.37
CA PRO A 47 -16.43 -34.46 -5.63
C PRO A 47 -15.61 -35.58 -4.99
N ALA A 48 -16.24 -36.65 -4.49
CA ALA A 48 -15.52 -37.80 -3.94
C ALA A 48 -14.66 -38.50 -5.00
N ARG A 49 -15.22 -38.77 -6.19
CA ARG A 49 -14.48 -39.33 -7.32
C ARG A 49 -13.32 -38.44 -7.74
N TRP A 50 -13.59 -37.14 -7.86
CA TRP A 50 -12.58 -36.16 -8.24
C TRP A 50 -11.40 -36.14 -7.25
N LEU A 51 -11.66 -36.17 -5.94
CA LEU A 51 -10.60 -36.26 -4.93
C LEU A 51 -9.76 -37.53 -5.07
N ARG A 52 -10.36 -38.69 -5.35
CA ARG A 52 -9.61 -39.95 -5.56
C ARG A 52 -8.66 -39.84 -6.76
N GLU A 53 -9.16 -39.36 -7.89
CA GLU A 53 -8.36 -39.14 -9.11
C GLU A 53 -7.19 -38.16 -8.84
N GLN A 54 -7.43 -37.10 -8.06
CA GLN A 54 -6.38 -36.16 -7.67
C GLN A 54 -5.36 -36.77 -6.70
N TYR A 55 -5.79 -37.61 -5.75
CA TYR A 55 -4.86 -38.29 -4.84
C TYR A 55 -4.00 -39.33 -5.56
N GLU A 56 -4.52 -39.98 -6.60
CA GLU A 56 -3.74 -40.88 -7.47
C GLU A 56 -2.66 -40.10 -8.24
N GLU A 57 -3.03 -38.99 -8.90
CA GLU A 57 -2.09 -38.09 -9.59
C GLU A 57 -1.00 -37.56 -8.64
N LEU A 58 -1.38 -37.19 -7.41
CA LEU A 58 -0.45 -36.68 -6.40
C LEU A 58 0.53 -37.76 -5.92
N ARG A 59 0.11 -39.01 -5.79
CA ARG A 59 0.97 -40.14 -5.40
C ARG A 59 2.03 -40.48 -6.44
N GLU A 60 1.72 -40.26 -7.72
CA GLU A 60 2.67 -40.47 -8.82
C GLU A 60 3.70 -39.34 -8.95
N SER A 61 3.37 -38.16 -8.42
CA SER A 61 4.21 -36.97 -8.46
C SER A 61 5.14 -36.84 -7.22
N LYS A 62 6.35 -36.28 -7.38
CA LYS A 62 7.26 -35.95 -6.25
C LYS A 62 6.77 -34.76 -5.38
N LEU A 63 5.46 -34.56 -5.21
CA LEU A 63 4.87 -33.36 -4.63
C LEU A 63 5.01 -33.22 -3.11
N ASP A 64 5.43 -34.27 -2.39
CA ASP A 64 5.55 -34.28 -0.93
C ASP A 64 6.45 -33.16 -0.35
N THR A 65 7.19 -32.45 -1.20
CA THR A 65 8.24 -31.50 -0.79
C THR A 65 7.80 -30.01 -0.84
N ILE A 66 6.67 -29.67 -1.49
CA ILE A 66 6.27 -28.25 -1.69
C ILE A 66 4.86 -27.99 -1.15
N SER A 67 4.78 -27.09 -0.17
CA SER A 67 3.50 -26.62 0.38
C SER A 67 2.70 -25.87 -0.68
N VAL A 68 1.38 -26.07 -0.69
CA VAL A 68 0.42 -25.33 -1.52
C VAL A 68 0.47 -23.83 -1.21
N ARG A 69 0.55 -23.50 0.09
CA ARG A 69 0.56 -22.12 0.55
C ARG A 69 1.91 -21.47 0.29
N ILE A 70 1.89 -20.16 0.05
CA ILE A 70 3.10 -19.37 -0.13
C ILE A 70 3.81 -19.22 1.22
N SER A 71 5.13 -19.45 1.23
CA SER A 71 5.95 -19.22 2.41
C SER A 71 6.10 -17.71 2.72
N LEU A 72 5.55 -17.28 3.85
CA LEU A 72 5.45 -15.88 4.22
C LEU A 72 6.76 -15.31 4.81
N ARG A 73 6.94 -14.00 4.67
CA ARG A 73 8.09 -13.27 5.26
C ARG A 73 7.86 -13.07 6.75
N ALA A 74 8.94 -12.94 7.51
CA ALA A 74 8.90 -12.32 8.84
C ALA A 74 8.09 -11.00 8.80
N GLY A 75 7.05 -10.91 9.63
CA GLY A 75 6.13 -9.77 9.66
C GLY A 75 4.88 -9.90 8.79
N LEU A 76 4.69 -11.00 8.05
CA LEU A 76 3.44 -11.35 7.37
C LEU A 76 2.76 -12.53 8.04
N VAL A 77 1.44 -12.57 8.01
CA VAL A 77 0.62 -13.65 8.58
C VAL A 77 -0.55 -14.02 7.66
N TYR A 78 -1.03 -15.24 7.78
CA TYR A 78 -2.27 -15.70 7.15
C TYR A 78 -3.45 -15.41 8.08
N VAL A 79 -4.49 -14.74 7.58
CA VAL A 79 -5.67 -14.35 8.36
C VAL A 79 -6.94 -14.71 7.61
N TYR A 80 -7.89 -15.36 8.31
CA TYR A 80 -9.20 -15.67 7.74
C TYR A 80 -10.10 -14.43 7.72
N ARG A 81 -10.96 -14.36 6.70
CA ARG A 81 -11.89 -13.25 6.51
C ARG A 81 -13.32 -13.74 6.33
N ALA A 82 -14.29 -13.00 6.88
CA ALA A 82 -15.70 -13.17 6.58
C ALA A 82 -16.30 -11.86 6.06
N HIS A 83 -17.07 -11.93 4.98
CA HIS A 83 -17.91 -10.83 4.52
C HIS A 83 -19.34 -11.10 4.94
N ILE A 84 -19.97 -10.13 5.57
CA ILE A 84 -21.38 -10.18 5.93
C ILE A 84 -22.10 -9.21 5.01
N THR A 85 -22.99 -9.77 4.19
CA THR A 85 -23.91 -9.01 3.34
C THR A 85 -25.27 -8.91 4.04
N PRO A 86 -26.19 -8.05 3.54
CA PRO A 86 -27.56 -7.99 4.05
C PRO A 86 -28.24 -9.36 4.13
N SER A 87 -28.00 -10.26 3.16
CA SER A 87 -28.67 -11.56 3.06
C SER A 87 -27.79 -12.77 3.40
N LYS A 88 -26.45 -12.68 3.26
CA LYS A 88 -25.53 -13.83 3.32
C LYS A 88 -24.28 -13.56 4.14
N VAL A 89 -23.50 -14.63 4.36
CA VAL A 89 -22.15 -14.58 4.95
C VAL A 89 -21.24 -15.36 4.03
N TYR A 90 -20.12 -14.77 3.63
CA TYR A 90 -19.12 -15.39 2.75
C TYR A 90 -17.81 -15.56 3.50
N PHE A 91 -17.22 -16.75 3.43
CA PHE A 91 -15.95 -17.05 4.09
C PHE A 91 -14.81 -17.08 3.06
N TYR A 92 -13.73 -16.36 3.37
CA TYR A 92 -12.58 -16.18 2.52
C TYR A 92 -11.27 -16.44 3.25
N GLY A 93 -10.24 -16.73 2.46
CA GLY A 93 -8.86 -16.79 2.91
C GLY A 93 -8.41 -18.20 3.32
N PRO A 94 -7.27 -18.30 4.03
CA PRO A 94 -6.62 -17.18 4.70
C PRO A 94 -5.85 -16.26 3.74
N GLU A 95 -5.97 -14.95 3.93
CA GLU A 95 -5.28 -13.92 3.15
C GLU A 95 -3.93 -13.57 3.77
N VAL A 96 -2.98 -13.11 2.96
CA VAL A 96 -1.70 -12.57 3.46
C VAL A 96 -1.94 -11.17 4.02
N ASN A 97 -1.64 -10.94 5.29
CA ASN A 97 -1.68 -9.60 5.89
C ASN A 97 -0.37 -9.23 6.57
N VAL A 98 -0.09 -7.93 6.62
CA VAL A 98 0.99 -7.40 7.45
C VAL A 98 0.61 -7.60 8.91
N SER A 99 1.50 -8.22 9.66
CA SER A 99 1.33 -8.46 11.08
C SER A 99 1.22 -7.15 11.86
N ASN A 100 0.51 -7.19 12.98
CA ASN A 100 0.40 -6.08 13.92
C ASN A 100 0.81 -6.54 15.32
N ARG A 101 0.88 -5.60 16.26
CA ARG A 101 1.36 -5.84 17.62
C ARG A 101 0.59 -6.97 18.33
N VAL A 102 -0.74 -7.00 18.17
CA VAL A 102 -1.61 -8.03 18.79
C VAL A 102 -1.32 -9.41 18.19
N ILE A 103 -1.39 -9.51 16.87
CA ILE A 103 -1.18 -10.75 16.11
C ILE A 103 0.22 -11.32 16.36
N ARG A 104 1.25 -10.47 16.45
CA ARG A 104 2.62 -10.91 16.78
C ARG A 104 2.72 -11.51 18.17
N HIS A 105 2.03 -10.93 19.14
CA HIS A 105 2.06 -11.42 20.52
C HIS A 105 1.31 -12.75 20.66
N TYR A 106 0.13 -12.85 20.03
CA TYR A 106 -0.73 -14.04 20.05
C TYR A 106 -0.55 -14.91 18.80
N LYS A 107 0.70 -15.12 18.36
CA LYS A 107 1.02 -15.86 17.13
C LYS A 107 0.59 -17.34 17.15
N ASP A 108 0.47 -17.93 18.34
CA ASP A 108 0.06 -19.33 18.51
C ASP A 108 -1.47 -19.47 18.44
N ASP A 109 -2.20 -18.34 18.47
CA ASP A 109 -3.66 -18.26 18.44
C ASP A 109 -4.20 -17.69 17.12
N LEU A 110 -3.38 -17.66 16.05
CA LEU A 110 -3.75 -17.04 14.76
C LEU A 110 -5.03 -17.61 14.15
N GLU A 111 -5.26 -18.90 14.31
CA GLU A 111 -6.48 -19.58 13.85
C GLU A 111 -7.75 -19.17 14.62
N ASN A 112 -7.60 -18.46 15.74
CA ASN A 112 -8.69 -17.90 16.52
C ASN A 112 -8.94 -16.43 16.17
N PHE A 113 -8.13 -15.80 15.32
CA PHE A 113 -8.41 -14.45 14.80
C PHE A 113 -9.15 -14.51 13.46
N MET A 114 -10.16 -13.66 13.31
CA MET A 114 -10.89 -13.48 12.06
C MET A 114 -11.13 -12.00 11.78
N ARG A 115 -10.95 -11.59 10.53
CA ARG A 115 -11.34 -10.27 10.06
C ARG A 115 -12.75 -10.32 9.49
N VAL A 116 -13.67 -9.53 10.03
CA VAL A 116 -15.06 -9.46 9.56
C VAL A 116 -15.28 -8.14 8.85
N SER A 117 -15.84 -8.17 7.64
CA SER A 117 -16.17 -6.98 6.84
C SER A 117 -17.67 -6.95 6.56
N PHE A 118 -18.29 -5.79 6.69
CA PHE A 118 -19.69 -5.55 6.38
C PHE A 118 -19.78 -4.85 5.02
N VAL A 119 -20.37 -5.52 4.03
CA VAL A 119 -20.40 -5.09 2.62
C VAL A 119 -21.81 -5.28 2.03
N ASP A 120 -22.11 -4.61 0.93
CA ASP A 120 -23.35 -4.81 0.18
C ASP A 120 -23.29 -6.12 -0.65
N GLU A 121 -24.40 -6.54 -1.27
CA GLU A 121 -24.48 -7.79 -2.04
C GLU A 121 -23.57 -7.82 -3.28
N ASP A 122 -23.21 -6.65 -3.80
CA ASP A 122 -22.22 -6.54 -4.88
C ASP A 122 -20.77 -6.54 -4.38
N GLY A 123 -20.54 -6.65 -3.06
CA GLY A 123 -19.23 -6.62 -2.41
C GLY A 123 -18.70 -5.20 -2.16
N GLU A 124 -19.40 -4.17 -2.63
CA GLU A 124 -19.05 -2.79 -2.38
C GLU A 124 -19.43 -2.37 -0.95
N ARG A 125 -19.05 -1.14 -0.58
CA ARG A 125 -19.42 -0.60 0.71
C ARG A 125 -20.93 -0.34 0.77
N MET A 126 -21.57 -0.79 1.86
CA MET A 126 -22.97 -0.44 2.15
C MET A 126 -23.17 1.08 2.17
N ARG A 127 -24.28 1.53 1.60
CA ARG A 127 -24.60 2.96 1.56
C ARG A 127 -25.38 3.33 2.81
N SER A 128 -25.25 4.59 3.25
CA SER A 128 -26.02 5.13 4.36
C SER A 128 -27.53 4.95 4.16
N ASP A 129 -28.00 5.10 2.92
CA ASP A 129 -29.41 4.95 2.54
C ASP A 129 -29.94 3.51 2.70
N ASP A 130 -29.07 2.51 2.76
CA ASP A 130 -29.45 1.10 2.98
C ASP A 130 -29.64 0.78 4.48
N LEU A 131 -29.05 1.61 5.35
CA LEU A 131 -29.08 1.45 6.80
C LEU A 131 -30.17 2.31 7.48
N LEU A 132 -30.70 3.30 6.78
CA LEU A 132 -31.76 4.21 7.25
C LEU A 132 -33.12 3.89 6.58
N PRO A 133 -34.24 3.97 7.32
CA PRO A 133 -35.57 3.83 6.73
C PRO A 133 -35.85 4.92 5.69
N ARG A 134 -36.44 4.56 4.54
CA ARG A 134 -36.82 5.52 3.48
C ARG A 134 -37.98 6.45 3.86
N VAL A 135 -38.74 6.10 4.91
CA VAL A 135 -39.86 6.89 5.44
C VAL A 135 -39.65 7.02 6.95
N ILE A 136 -39.45 8.25 7.42
CA ILE A 136 -39.40 8.55 8.86
C ILE A 136 -40.86 8.75 9.31
N CYS A 137 -41.49 7.69 9.83
CA CYS A 137 -42.71 7.85 10.62
C CYS A 137 -42.32 8.14 12.07
N GLU A 138 -43.01 9.10 12.72
CA GLU A 138 -42.74 9.49 14.12
C GLU A 138 -42.86 8.33 15.13
N SER A 139 -43.49 7.22 14.72
CA SER A 139 -43.67 5.99 15.50
C SER A 139 -42.81 4.79 15.05
N ALA A 140 -42.01 4.91 14.00
CA ALA A 140 -41.24 3.79 13.44
C ALA A 140 -39.77 3.80 13.89
N ASP A 141 -39.21 2.60 14.08
CA ASP A 141 -37.80 2.40 14.47
C ASP A 141 -36.85 3.08 13.48
N ARG A 142 -35.85 3.81 14.00
CA ARG A 142 -34.96 4.69 13.22
C ARG A 142 -33.94 3.92 12.36
N HIS A 143 -33.95 2.59 12.40
CA HIS A 143 -32.95 1.73 11.77
C HIS A 143 -33.58 0.61 10.94
N THR A 144 -32.92 0.23 9.84
CA THR A 144 -33.34 -0.90 8.99
C THR A 144 -32.99 -2.25 9.62
N ASP A 145 -33.56 -3.34 9.09
CA ASP A 145 -33.17 -4.70 9.49
C ASP A 145 -31.70 -5.01 9.20
N VAL A 146 -31.12 -4.36 8.18
CA VAL A 146 -29.69 -4.47 7.85
C VAL A 146 -28.84 -3.90 8.98
N TYR A 147 -29.20 -2.71 9.49
CA TYR A 147 -28.54 -2.12 10.67
C TYR A 147 -28.63 -3.08 11.87
N ARG A 148 -29.83 -3.63 12.14
CA ARG A 148 -30.02 -4.57 13.26
C ARG A 148 -29.19 -5.84 13.08
N ARG A 149 -29.07 -6.37 11.86
CA ARG A 149 -28.23 -7.53 11.53
C ARG A 149 -26.77 -7.26 11.83
N ILE A 150 -26.22 -6.11 11.41
CA ILE A 150 -24.82 -5.72 11.70
C ILE A 150 -24.58 -5.68 13.21
N LEU A 151 -25.43 -4.94 13.92
CA LEU A 151 -25.31 -4.80 15.38
C LEU A 151 -25.48 -6.15 16.09
N PHE A 152 -26.41 -7.00 15.62
CA PHE A 152 -26.61 -8.34 16.14
C PHE A 152 -25.37 -9.21 15.96
N THR A 153 -24.73 -9.18 14.79
CA THR A 153 -23.49 -9.92 14.57
C THR A 153 -22.34 -9.40 15.43
N LEU A 154 -22.22 -8.08 15.61
CA LEU A 154 -21.21 -7.51 16.51
C LEU A 154 -21.41 -7.96 17.97
N LYS A 155 -22.67 -7.99 18.45
CA LYS A 155 -23.03 -8.39 19.82
C LYS A 155 -22.89 -9.89 20.07
N ASN A 156 -23.36 -10.71 19.13
CA ASN A 156 -23.47 -12.16 19.33
C ASN A 156 -22.29 -12.95 18.74
N GLY A 157 -21.49 -12.34 17.86
CA GLY A 157 -20.39 -13.00 17.16
C GLY A 157 -20.86 -13.92 16.03
N ILE A 158 -19.93 -14.72 15.51
CA ILE A 158 -20.15 -15.67 14.39
C ILE A 158 -19.64 -17.05 14.80
N ALA A 159 -20.42 -18.10 14.55
CA ALA A 159 -20.02 -19.48 14.80
C ALA A 159 -19.51 -20.15 13.52
N VAL A 160 -18.30 -20.74 13.57
CA VAL A 160 -17.67 -21.46 12.45
C VAL A 160 -16.89 -22.65 13.01
N GLY A 161 -17.19 -23.87 12.54
CA GLY A 161 -16.39 -25.07 12.85
C GLY A 161 -16.22 -25.35 14.35
N GLY A 162 -17.29 -25.17 15.15
CA GLY A 162 -17.25 -25.33 16.61
C GLY A 162 -16.62 -24.16 17.39
N LYS A 163 -16.03 -23.17 16.70
CA LYS A 163 -15.52 -21.93 17.30
C LYS A 163 -16.57 -20.82 17.23
N ARG A 164 -16.63 -19.97 18.27
CA ARG A 164 -17.46 -18.75 18.29
C ARG A 164 -16.56 -17.51 18.34
N PHE A 165 -16.56 -16.74 17.26
CA PHE A 165 -15.77 -15.52 17.10
C PHE A 165 -16.55 -14.32 17.65
N GLU A 166 -16.08 -13.75 18.75
CA GLU A 166 -16.66 -12.56 19.40
C GLU A 166 -15.92 -11.27 19.02
N PHE A 167 -16.61 -10.13 19.15
CA PHE A 167 -16.02 -8.82 18.84
C PHE A 167 -14.76 -8.54 19.69
N LEU A 168 -13.66 -8.21 19.01
CA LEU A 168 -12.41 -7.85 19.66
C LEU A 168 -12.21 -6.34 19.71
N ALA A 169 -11.95 -5.71 18.55
CA ALA A 169 -11.74 -4.28 18.37
C ALA A 169 -11.58 -3.94 16.87
N PHE A 170 -11.51 -2.65 16.54
CA PHE A 170 -11.18 -2.15 15.20
C PHE A 170 -10.25 -0.93 15.28
N SER A 171 -9.43 -0.73 14.25
CA SER A 171 -8.66 0.50 14.05
C SER A 171 -9.43 1.53 13.23
N SER A 172 -8.95 2.78 13.16
CA SER A 172 -9.57 3.81 12.32
C SER A 172 -9.54 3.48 10.82
N SER A 173 -8.56 2.70 10.35
CA SER A 173 -8.55 2.25 8.95
C SER A 173 -9.62 1.18 8.74
N GLN A 174 -9.75 0.25 9.68
CA GLN A 174 -10.74 -0.82 9.62
C GLN A 174 -12.17 -0.29 9.71
N LEU A 175 -12.41 0.73 10.55
CA LEU A 175 -13.69 1.42 10.64
C LEU A 175 -14.11 2.03 9.28
N LYS A 176 -13.20 2.73 8.59
CA LYS A 176 -13.41 3.28 7.24
C LYS A 176 -13.68 2.19 6.20
N GLU A 177 -13.12 1.01 6.41
CA GLU A 177 -13.32 -0.18 5.57
C GLU A 177 -14.56 -0.98 5.95
N SER A 178 -15.30 -0.57 6.98
CA SER A 178 -16.44 -1.31 7.52
C SER A 178 -16.04 -2.70 7.99
N SER A 179 -14.85 -2.83 8.59
CA SER A 179 -14.28 -4.08 9.09
C SER A 179 -13.87 -4.03 10.56
N THR A 180 -13.83 -5.20 11.20
CA THR A 180 -13.44 -5.38 12.60
C THR A 180 -12.65 -6.67 12.80
N TRP A 181 -11.86 -6.73 13.86
CA TRP A 181 -11.31 -7.99 14.36
C TRP A 181 -12.33 -8.69 15.25
N MET A 182 -12.43 -10.01 15.08
CA MET A 182 -13.10 -10.92 16.01
C MET A 182 -12.13 -12.00 16.47
N PHE A 183 -12.37 -12.54 17.66
CA PHE A 183 -11.53 -13.55 18.27
C PHE A 183 -12.38 -14.72 18.78
N ALA A 184 -11.95 -15.96 18.56
CA ALA A 184 -12.59 -17.13 19.13
C ALA A 184 -11.94 -17.48 20.47
N SER A 185 -12.70 -17.39 21.55
CA SER A 185 -12.21 -17.68 22.89
C SER A 185 -11.81 -19.16 23.06
N ARG A 186 -10.79 -19.39 23.87
CA ARG A 186 -10.33 -20.73 24.29
C ARG A 186 -10.04 -20.75 25.79
N PRO A 187 -9.85 -21.93 26.42
CA PRO A 187 -9.45 -21.99 27.81
C PRO A 187 -8.20 -21.13 28.08
N GLY A 188 -8.33 -20.20 29.03
CA GLY A 188 -7.27 -19.28 29.44
C GLY A 188 -7.05 -18.03 28.58
N LEU A 189 -7.81 -17.82 27.50
CA LEU A 189 -7.72 -16.61 26.68
C LEU A 189 -9.05 -16.23 26.02
N CYS A 190 -9.57 -15.05 26.34
CA CYS A 190 -10.74 -14.46 25.67
C CYS A 190 -10.44 -13.07 25.09
N ALA A 191 -11.38 -12.49 24.33
CA ALA A 191 -11.18 -11.17 23.73
C ALA A 191 -10.98 -10.07 24.79
N ALA A 192 -11.56 -10.21 25.99
CA ALA A 192 -11.39 -9.26 27.08
C ALA A 192 -9.95 -9.26 27.63
N ASP A 193 -9.29 -10.42 27.71
CA ASP A 193 -7.90 -10.52 28.16
C ASP A 193 -6.96 -9.86 27.14
N ILE A 194 -7.21 -10.08 25.85
CA ILE A 194 -6.46 -9.42 24.77
C ILE A 194 -6.62 -7.89 24.86
N ARG A 195 -7.84 -7.38 25.07
CA ARG A 195 -8.07 -5.94 25.27
C ARG A 195 -7.34 -5.38 26.50
N ARG A 196 -7.34 -6.12 27.62
CA ARG A 196 -6.61 -5.73 28.84
C ARG A 196 -5.10 -5.66 28.60
N TRP A 197 -4.57 -6.56 27.76
CA TRP A 197 -3.16 -6.54 27.37
C TRP A 197 -2.78 -5.33 26.50
N MET A 198 -3.70 -4.82 25.68
CA MET A 198 -3.40 -3.68 24.78
C MET A 198 -3.02 -2.39 25.53
N GLY A 199 -3.56 -2.19 26.73
CA GLY A 199 -3.30 -1.01 27.56
C GLY A 199 -4.47 -0.67 28.47
N THR A 200 -4.33 0.42 29.22
CA THR A 200 -5.39 0.96 30.08
C THR A 200 -6.11 2.07 29.35
N PHE A 201 -7.41 1.91 29.14
CA PHE A 201 -8.27 2.89 28.46
C PHE A 201 -9.31 3.52 29.40
N SER A 202 -9.32 3.11 30.68
CA SER A 202 -10.14 3.70 31.74
C SER A 202 -9.91 5.21 31.83
N GLY A 203 -10.98 5.98 31.97
CA GLY A 203 -10.93 7.45 31.96
C GLY A 203 -11.08 8.10 30.58
N ILE A 204 -10.99 7.34 29.47
CA ILE A 204 -11.36 7.84 28.14
C ILE A 204 -12.87 7.67 27.94
N ARG A 205 -13.65 8.68 28.31
CA ARG A 205 -15.13 8.64 28.28
C ARG A 205 -15.78 9.01 26.94
N ASN A 206 -14.98 9.29 25.91
CA ASN A 206 -15.49 9.46 24.55
C ASN A 206 -15.34 8.13 23.79
N VAL A 207 -16.45 7.56 23.32
CA VAL A 207 -16.50 6.22 22.70
C VAL A 207 -15.61 6.14 21.46
N ALA A 208 -15.67 7.14 20.58
CA ALA A 208 -14.89 7.19 19.35
C ALA A 208 -13.38 7.23 19.64
N LYS A 209 -12.97 8.10 20.57
CA LYS A 209 -11.59 8.22 21.04
C LYS A 209 -11.13 6.93 21.70
N HIS A 210 -11.94 6.33 22.57
CA HIS A 210 -11.65 5.07 23.25
C HIS A 210 -11.39 3.94 22.23
N ALA A 211 -12.31 3.74 21.29
CA ALA A 211 -12.17 2.76 20.21
C ALA A 211 -10.93 3.04 19.34
N ALA A 212 -10.70 4.31 18.96
CA ALA A 212 -9.54 4.69 18.18
C ALA A 212 -8.22 4.42 18.91
N ARG A 213 -8.17 4.60 20.25
CA ARG A 213 -6.97 4.32 21.06
C ARG A 213 -6.73 2.82 21.20
N MET A 214 -7.76 2.03 21.47
CA MET A 214 -7.67 0.56 21.51
C MET A 214 -7.24 -0.01 20.16
N GLY A 215 -7.78 0.52 19.07
CA GLY A 215 -7.45 0.14 17.70
C GLY A 215 -6.00 0.40 17.26
N GLN A 216 -5.23 1.19 18.02
CA GLN A 216 -3.82 1.45 17.71
C GLN A 216 -2.94 0.21 17.81
N SER A 217 -3.35 -0.86 18.50
CA SER A 217 -2.56 -2.08 18.54
C SER A 217 -2.69 -2.93 17.25
N PHE A 218 -3.69 -2.64 16.41
CA PHE A 218 -3.96 -3.38 15.16
C PHE A 218 -3.38 -2.75 13.90
N GLY A 219 -2.69 -1.60 14.00
CA GLY A 219 -2.02 -1.03 12.84
C GLY A 219 -0.81 -1.87 12.42
N SER A 220 -0.67 -2.06 11.11
CA SER A 220 0.50 -2.69 10.50
C SER A 220 1.77 -1.96 10.92
N SER A 221 2.76 -2.73 11.39
CA SER A 221 3.97 -2.18 11.99
C SER A 221 5.09 -3.22 11.98
N THR A 222 6.34 -2.74 12.00
CA THR A 222 7.52 -3.59 12.18
C THR A 222 8.04 -3.42 13.61
N GLU A 223 8.05 -4.51 14.39
CA GLU A 223 8.67 -4.52 15.72
C GLU A 223 10.19 -4.43 15.59
N THR A 224 10.81 -3.50 16.31
CA THR A 224 12.26 -3.27 16.25
C THR A 224 12.98 -3.71 17.52
N LEU A 225 13.12 -2.81 18.48
CA LEU A 225 13.89 -3.00 19.72
C LEU A 225 13.02 -2.70 20.93
N ALA A 226 13.37 -3.29 22.07
CA ALA A 226 12.77 -2.91 23.34
C ALA A 226 13.50 -1.68 23.91
N VAL A 227 12.73 -0.73 24.44
CA VAL A 227 13.24 0.45 25.14
C VAL A 227 12.67 0.42 26.55
N GLY A 228 13.55 0.25 27.55
CA GLY A 228 13.20 0.28 28.96
C GLY A 228 12.83 1.68 29.45
N LYS A 229 12.15 1.76 30.60
CA LYS A 229 11.71 3.04 31.18
C LYS A 229 12.85 4.02 31.53
N HIS A 230 14.06 3.51 31.74
CA HIS A 230 15.26 4.30 32.04
C HIS A 230 16.01 4.75 30.77
N GLU A 231 15.61 4.25 29.61
CA GLU A 231 16.27 4.54 28.32
C GLU A 231 15.55 5.63 27.52
N PHE A 232 14.38 6.08 27.99
CA PHE A 232 13.67 7.23 27.45
C PHE A 232 13.44 8.29 28.53
N GLU A 233 13.29 9.53 28.07
CA GLU A 233 12.95 10.67 28.92
C GLU A 233 11.67 11.36 28.43
N MET A 234 11.00 12.07 29.33
CA MET A 234 9.89 12.96 28.99
C MET A 234 10.41 14.39 28.90
N ILE A 235 10.23 15.03 27.75
CA ILE A 235 10.57 16.43 27.50
C ILE A 235 9.29 17.28 27.36
N PRO A 236 9.34 18.59 27.67
CA PRO A 236 8.17 19.44 27.54
C PRO A 236 7.73 19.59 26.08
N ASP A 237 6.42 19.78 25.91
CA ASP A 237 5.89 20.27 24.64
C ASP A 237 6.26 21.75 24.43
N VAL A 238 6.38 22.13 23.15
CA VAL A 238 6.68 23.50 22.73
C VAL A 238 5.37 24.16 22.33
N GLU A 239 4.96 25.14 23.12
CA GLU A 239 3.76 25.95 22.87
C GLU A 239 4.09 27.44 22.85
N ASN A 240 3.28 28.23 22.15
CA ASN A 240 3.36 29.69 22.24
C ASN A 240 2.33 30.25 23.25
N GLU A 241 2.42 31.54 23.52
CA GLU A 241 1.52 32.24 24.45
C GLU A 241 0.04 32.19 24.04
N ALA A 242 -0.25 31.94 22.75
CA ALA A 242 -1.61 31.78 22.24
C ALA A 242 -2.16 30.35 22.42
N GLY A 243 -1.40 29.43 23.01
CA GLY A 243 -1.79 28.04 23.25
C GLY A 243 -1.67 27.12 22.04
N TYR A 244 -0.98 27.54 20.97
CA TYR A 244 -0.70 26.65 19.85
C TYR A 244 0.52 25.76 20.12
N LEU A 245 0.34 24.46 19.88
CA LEU A 245 1.36 23.43 20.08
C LEU A 245 2.21 23.24 18.80
N PHE A 246 3.50 23.56 18.86
CA PHE A 246 4.44 23.38 17.75
C PHE A 246 5.02 21.97 17.69
N SER A 247 5.04 21.27 18.82
CA SER A 247 5.60 19.92 18.96
C SER A 247 4.57 18.79 18.95
N ASP A 248 3.34 19.04 18.47
CA ASP A 248 2.26 18.04 18.54
C ASP A 248 2.62 16.75 17.79
N GLY A 249 2.84 15.68 18.56
CA GLY A 249 3.10 14.35 18.00
C GLY A 249 4.56 14.10 17.59
N ILE A 250 5.51 14.98 17.93
CA ILE A 250 6.94 14.77 17.61
C ILE A 250 7.84 14.69 18.85
N GLY A 251 8.80 13.77 18.82
CA GLY A 251 9.86 13.61 19.82
C GLY A 251 11.23 13.50 19.16
N LYS A 252 12.24 13.09 19.95
CA LYS A 252 13.64 12.95 19.50
C LYS A 252 14.13 11.52 19.66
N ILE A 253 15.07 11.14 18.80
CA ILE A 253 15.80 9.87 18.87
C ILE A 253 17.30 10.15 18.74
N SER A 254 18.13 9.51 19.56
CA SER A 254 19.59 9.68 19.43
C SER A 254 20.09 9.09 18.13
N ALA A 255 21.15 9.67 17.56
CA ALA A 255 21.76 9.19 16.33
C ALA A 255 22.25 7.74 16.42
N ALA A 256 22.79 7.34 17.59
CA ALA A 256 23.24 5.97 17.84
C ALA A 256 22.06 4.99 17.78
N PHE A 257 20.96 5.30 18.47
CA PHE A 257 19.79 4.41 18.51
C PHE A 257 19.04 4.37 17.17
N ALA A 258 19.00 5.49 16.44
CA ALA A 258 18.46 5.54 15.08
C ALA A 258 19.19 4.60 14.12
N LYS A 259 20.52 4.45 14.28
CA LYS A 259 21.32 3.50 13.49
C LYS A 259 20.95 2.05 13.81
N GLU A 260 20.83 1.71 15.10
CA GLU A 260 20.40 0.36 15.53
C GLU A 260 19.02 0.00 14.97
N ILE A 261 18.08 0.95 15.00
CA ILE A 261 16.75 0.76 14.41
C ILE A 261 16.82 0.59 12.89
N ALA A 262 17.62 1.40 12.20
CA ALA A 262 17.80 1.30 10.76
C ALA A 262 18.32 -0.10 10.36
N GLU A 263 19.31 -0.62 11.07
CA GLU A 263 19.84 -1.97 10.86
C GLU A 263 18.76 -3.04 11.06
N LYS A 264 17.93 -2.92 12.12
CA LYS A 264 16.82 -3.83 12.38
C LYS A 264 15.73 -3.76 11.31
N CYS A 265 15.50 -2.59 10.71
CA CYS A 265 14.63 -2.39 9.56
C CYS A 265 15.24 -2.87 8.22
N ASN A 266 16.44 -3.48 8.23
CA ASN A 266 17.22 -3.88 7.06
C ASN A 266 17.66 -2.71 6.17
N LEU A 267 17.85 -1.51 6.76
CA LEU A 267 18.37 -0.32 6.10
C LEU A 267 19.87 -0.21 6.40
N ARG A 268 20.69 -0.98 5.66
CA ARG A 268 22.15 -1.01 5.89
C ARG A 268 22.92 0.13 5.21
N ILE A 269 22.30 0.76 4.21
CA ILE A 269 22.97 1.75 3.33
C ILE A 269 22.87 3.17 3.91
N PHE A 270 21.81 3.48 4.64
CA PHE A 270 21.60 4.80 5.23
C PHE A 270 20.75 4.71 6.50
N THR A 271 20.90 5.71 7.37
CA THR A 271 20.06 5.92 8.54
C THR A 271 19.03 7.02 8.24
N PRO A 272 17.71 6.73 8.34
CA PRO A 272 16.67 7.75 8.21
C PRO A 272 16.80 8.86 9.26
N SER A 273 16.45 10.10 8.89
CA SER A 273 16.43 11.26 9.80
C SER A 273 15.17 11.31 10.68
N ALA A 274 14.10 10.59 10.32
CA ALA A 274 12.89 10.54 11.12
C ALA A 274 12.17 9.18 11.01
N PHE A 275 11.52 8.77 12.10
CA PHE A 275 10.77 7.52 12.20
C PHE A 275 9.38 7.79 12.75
N GLN A 276 8.33 7.29 12.09
CA GLN A 276 7.00 7.22 12.67
C GLN A 276 6.92 5.97 13.56
N ILE A 277 6.57 6.15 14.82
CA ILE A 277 6.66 5.12 15.84
C ILE A 277 5.35 4.88 16.59
N ARG A 278 5.25 3.67 17.17
CA ARG A 278 4.36 3.34 18.28
C ARG A 278 5.18 2.72 19.39
N TYR A 279 5.08 3.25 20.60
CA TYR A 279 5.83 2.79 21.77
C TYR A 279 4.92 2.84 23.00
N GLY A 280 4.58 1.70 23.61
CA GLY A 280 3.54 1.68 24.63
C GLY A 280 2.24 2.34 24.13
N GLY A 281 1.76 3.37 24.83
CA GLY A 281 0.66 4.23 24.39
C GLY A 281 1.09 5.56 23.73
N PHE A 282 2.39 5.73 23.45
CA PHE A 282 2.91 6.85 22.67
C PHE A 282 2.76 6.59 21.17
N LYS A 283 2.29 7.63 20.46
CA LYS A 283 2.16 7.65 18.99
C LYS A 283 2.74 8.97 18.49
N GLY A 284 3.61 8.90 17.48
CA GLY A 284 4.12 10.10 16.83
C GLY A 284 5.31 9.84 15.90
N VAL A 285 6.03 10.91 15.58
CA VAL A 285 7.33 10.87 14.90
C VAL A 285 8.45 11.10 15.91
N VAL A 286 9.59 10.45 15.73
CA VAL A 286 10.85 10.81 16.40
C VAL A 286 11.89 11.20 15.36
N ALA A 287 12.44 12.40 15.52
CA ALA A 287 13.48 12.95 14.64
C ALA A 287 14.86 12.76 15.25
N VAL A 288 15.87 12.51 14.42
CA VAL A 288 17.25 12.32 14.86
C VAL A 288 17.78 13.61 15.47
N ASP A 289 18.22 13.53 16.73
CA ASP A 289 18.97 14.56 17.40
C ASP A 289 20.43 14.08 17.57
N PRO A 290 21.39 14.63 16.81
CA PRO A 290 22.79 14.25 16.90
C PRO A 290 23.43 14.54 18.27
N THR A 291 22.82 15.41 19.08
CA THR A 291 23.35 15.84 20.39
C THR A 291 22.79 15.03 21.55
N SER A 292 21.70 14.27 21.33
CA SER A 292 21.06 13.49 22.38
C SER A 292 21.81 12.19 22.67
N SER A 293 22.07 11.91 23.95
CA SER A 293 22.57 10.62 24.43
C SER A 293 21.45 9.66 24.85
N VAL A 294 20.23 10.15 25.05
CA VAL A 294 19.05 9.36 25.45
C VAL A 294 18.44 8.70 24.22
N LYS A 295 18.06 7.41 24.32
CA LYS A 295 17.55 6.67 23.16
C LYS A 295 16.31 7.33 22.58
N LEU A 296 15.34 7.70 23.43
CA LEU A 296 14.12 8.39 23.03
C LEU A 296 13.81 9.56 23.98
N SER A 297 13.47 10.73 23.44
CA SER A 297 12.91 11.85 24.20
C SER A 297 11.49 12.10 23.71
N LEU A 298 10.49 11.79 24.55
CA LEU A 298 9.07 11.80 24.19
C LEU A 298 8.32 12.95 24.86
N ARG A 299 7.22 13.40 24.25
CA ARG A 299 6.40 14.51 24.74
C ARG A 299 5.03 14.08 25.23
N LYS A 300 4.40 14.90 26.06
CA LYS A 300 3.06 14.63 26.63
C LYS A 300 2.02 14.52 25.51
N SER A 301 2.09 15.38 24.50
CA SER A 301 1.25 15.32 23.30
C SER A 301 1.29 13.97 22.59
N MET A 302 2.39 13.23 22.66
CA MET A 302 2.52 11.90 22.05
C MET A 302 1.84 10.80 22.88
N SER A 303 1.68 10.97 24.20
CA SER A 303 1.06 9.97 25.09
C SER A 303 -0.46 9.95 24.92
N LYS A 304 -1.00 8.83 24.44
CA LYS A 304 -2.43 8.73 24.11
C LYS A 304 -3.23 7.86 25.10
N PHE A 305 -2.56 6.95 25.80
CA PHE A 305 -3.11 6.08 26.86
C PHE A 305 -1.93 5.42 27.61
N ASP A 306 -2.20 4.83 28.78
CA ASP A 306 -1.16 4.19 29.58
C ASP A 306 -0.94 2.73 29.16
N SER A 307 0.33 2.32 29.07
CA SER A 307 0.71 0.95 28.70
C SER A 307 2.07 0.58 29.31
N ASN A 308 2.21 -0.68 29.71
CA ASN A 308 3.48 -1.24 30.21
C ASN A 308 4.35 -1.82 29.10
N ASN A 309 3.93 -1.73 27.84
CA ASN A 309 4.66 -2.32 26.72
C ASN A 309 5.91 -1.49 26.39
N THR A 310 7.07 -2.15 26.40
CA THR A 310 8.39 -1.56 26.12
C THR A 310 8.87 -1.78 24.69
N LYS A 311 8.08 -2.42 23.82
CA LYS A 311 8.47 -2.67 22.44
C LYS A 311 8.24 -1.44 21.56
N LEU A 312 9.27 -1.04 20.82
CA LEU A 312 9.19 0.00 19.81
C LEU A 312 8.77 -0.61 18.47
N ASP A 313 7.72 -0.06 17.89
CA ASP A 313 7.25 -0.41 16.55
C ASP A 313 7.49 0.76 15.59
N VAL A 314 8.14 0.50 14.46
CA VAL A 314 8.31 1.48 13.37
C VAL A 314 7.27 1.23 12.30
N LEU A 315 6.56 2.29 11.91
CA LEU A 315 5.50 2.26 10.90
C LEU A 315 6.00 2.81 9.56
N ALA A 316 6.76 3.90 9.60
CA ALA A 316 7.34 4.56 8.45
C ALA A 316 8.63 5.27 8.86
N TYR A 317 9.42 5.68 7.86
CA TYR A 317 10.65 6.43 8.06
C TYR A 317 10.88 7.38 6.88
N SER A 318 11.68 8.43 7.11
CA SER A 318 12.06 9.40 6.08
C SER A 318 12.84 8.71 4.96
N LYS A 319 12.44 8.92 3.72
CA LYS A 319 13.07 8.37 2.51
C LYS A 319 12.67 9.20 1.28
N PRO A 320 13.39 9.13 0.16
CA PRO A 320 12.98 9.80 -1.08
C PRO A 320 11.62 9.27 -1.55
N GLN A 321 10.59 10.12 -1.49
CA GLN A 321 9.27 9.79 -2.04
C GLN A 321 8.88 10.74 -3.16
N ALA A 322 8.51 10.16 -4.29
CA ALA A 322 7.99 10.89 -5.45
C ALA A 322 6.79 11.77 -5.07
N CYS A 323 6.70 12.92 -5.71
CA CYS A 323 5.65 13.90 -5.49
C CYS A 323 4.68 13.89 -6.65
N TYR A 324 3.39 14.00 -6.35
CA TYR A 324 2.34 14.00 -7.35
C TYR A 324 1.31 15.08 -7.03
N LEU A 325 0.91 15.82 -8.06
CA LEU A 325 -0.33 16.58 -8.01
C LEU A 325 -1.52 15.62 -7.97
N ASN A 326 -2.64 16.12 -7.49
CA ASN A 326 -3.93 15.46 -7.52
C ASN A 326 -5.01 16.51 -7.79
N ARG A 327 -6.26 16.07 -7.99
CA ARG A 327 -7.41 16.96 -8.24
C ARG A 327 -7.56 18.09 -7.20
N GLN A 328 -7.34 17.80 -5.93
CA GLN A 328 -7.45 18.78 -4.85
C GLN A 328 -6.36 19.86 -4.95
N LEU A 329 -5.09 19.46 -5.02
CA LEU A 329 -3.97 20.39 -5.18
C LEU A 329 -4.10 21.25 -6.44
N ILE A 330 -4.46 20.65 -7.58
CA ILE A 330 -4.66 21.37 -8.84
C ILE A 330 -5.79 22.40 -8.69
N THR A 331 -6.89 22.04 -8.02
CA THR A 331 -8.01 22.96 -7.76
C THR A 331 -7.56 24.14 -6.91
N LEU A 332 -6.83 23.91 -5.81
CA LEU A 332 -6.35 24.98 -4.93
C LEU A 332 -5.33 25.88 -5.64
N MET A 333 -4.33 25.29 -6.32
CA MET A 333 -3.32 26.04 -7.06
C MET A 333 -3.95 26.88 -8.19
N SER A 334 -4.90 26.32 -8.95
CA SER A 334 -5.65 27.05 -9.98
C SER A 334 -6.54 28.15 -9.38
N THR A 335 -7.04 27.97 -8.16
CA THR A 335 -7.79 29.01 -7.41
C THR A 335 -6.87 30.17 -7.00
N LEU A 336 -5.65 29.85 -6.56
CA LEU A 336 -4.62 30.81 -6.12
C LEU A 336 -3.79 31.42 -7.27
N GLY A 337 -4.19 31.19 -8.52
CA GLY A 337 -3.67 31.89 -9.70
C GLY A 337 -2.60 31.16 -10.51
N VAL A 338 -2.33 29.87 -10.24
CA VAL A 338 -1.51 29.06 -11.16
C VAL A 338 -2.27 28.83 -12.46
N ARG A 339 -1.64 29.14 -13.59
CA ARG A 339 -2.27 29.07 -14.92
C ARG A 339 -2.53 27.63 -15.32
N ASP A 340 -3.69 27.36 -15.93
CA ASP A 340 -4.09 26.04 -16.44
C ASP A 340 -3.01 25.40 -17.32
N GLN A 341 -2.36 26.21 -18.18
CA GLN A 341 -1.31 25.78 -19.10
C GLN A 341 -0.14 25.09 -18.39
N VAL A 342 0.20 25.47 -17.15
CA VAL A 342 1.28 24.82 -16.39
C VAL A 342 0.94 23.35 -16.17
N PHE A 343 -0.27 23.05 -15.70
CA PHE A 343 -0.70 21.67 -15.46
C PHE A 343 -0.80 20.87 -16.76
N GLU A 344 -1.33 21.48 -17.82
CA GLU A 344 -1.42 20.85 -19.14
C GLU A 344 -0.04 20.50 -19.70
N THR A 345 0.95 21.38 -19.58
CA THR A 345 2.34 21.12 -19.98
C THR A 345 2.96 19.99 -19.16
N LYS A 346 2.87 20.02 -17.82
CA LYS A 346 3.42 18.95 -16.97
C LYS A 346 2.81 17.59 -17.28
N GLN A 347 1.49 17.53 -17.56
CA GLN A 347 0.84 16.28 -17.96
C GLN A 347 1.33 15.81 -19.34
N LYS A 348 1.41 16.70 -20.33
CA LYS A 348 1.91 16.37 -21.68
C LYS A 348 3.34 15.84 -21.64
N GLU A 349 4.23 16.48 -20.88
CA GLU A 349 5.61 16.03 -20.66
C GLU A 349 5.65 14.64 -20.03
N LEU A 350 4.81 14.37 -19.03
CA LEU A 350 4.74 13.05 -18.41
C LEU A 350 4.24 11.98 -19.40
N VAL A 351 3.21 12.26 -20.18
CA VAL A 351 2.71 11.33 -21.20
C VAL A 351 3.79 11.04 -22.25
N ALA A 352 4.46 12.06 -22.77
CA ALA A 352 5.55 11.89 -23.73
C ALA A 352 6.69 11.02 -23.15
N ARG A 353 7.09 11.27 -21.90
CA ARG A 353 8.10 10.43 -21.22
C ARG A 353 7.64 8.98 -21.04
N LEU A 354 6.35 8.75 -20.80
CA LEU A 354 5.80 7.40 -20.70
C LEU A 354 5.80 6.70 -22.07
N ASP A 355 5.53 7.42 -23.16
CA ASP A 355 5.56 6.86 -24.51
C ASP A 355 6.97 6.43 -24.91
N GLU A 356 7.96 7.26 -24.58
CA GLU A 356 9.38 6.99 -24.83
C GLU A 356 9.88 5.73 -24.11
N THR A 357 9.27 5.36 -22.96
CA THR A 357 9.66 4.12 -22.26
C THR A 357 9.44 2.85 -23.08
N LEU A 358 8.55 2.90 -24.09
CA LEU A 358 8.25 1.76 -24.96
C LEU A 358 9.19 1.61 -26.15
N THR A 359 10.14 2.55 -26.33
CA THR A 359 11.02 2.60 -27.50
C THR A 359 12.48 2.81 -27.15
N ASP A 360 12.79 3.64 -26.16
CA ASP A 360 14.16 4.02 -25.80
C ASP A 360 14.53 3.42 -24.42
N PRO A 361 15.54 2.52 -24.36
CA PRO A 361 15.93 1.88 -23.11
C PRO A 361 16.52 2.83 -22.07
N VAL A 362 17.23 3.89 -22.49
CA VAL A 362 17.85 4.88 -21.59
C VAL A 362 16.77 5.76 -20.97
N ARG A 363 15.79 6.20 -21.77
CA ARG A 363 14.63 6.94 -21.28
C ARG A 363 13.78 6.09 -20.33
N ALA A 364 13.57 4.81 -20.67
CA ALA A 364 12.85 3.86 -19.83
C ALA A 364 13.50 3.71 -18.45
N LEU A 365 14.82 3.57 -18.38
CA LEU A 365 15.58 3.55 -17.13
C LEU A 365 15.32 4.79 -16.28
N GLY A 366 15.49 5.99 -16.86
CA GLY A 366 15.28 7.24 -16.14
C GLY A 366 13.85 7.42 -15.60
N VAL A 367 12.83 6.97 -16.35
CA VAL A 367 11.43 7.01 -15.89
C VAL A 367 11.20 5.99 -14.76
N LEU A 368 11.73 4.78 -14.87
CA LEU A 368 11.65 3.78 -13.81
C LEU A 368 12.37 4.24 -12.53
N ASP A 369 13.50 4.94 -12.64
CA ASP A 369 14.19 5.55 -11.49
C ASP A 369 13.37 6.63 -10.80
N ALA A 370 12.74 7.52 -11.57
CA ALA A 370 12.00 8.65 -11.03
C ALA A 370 10.62 8.26 -10.46
N ILE A 371 9.92 7.31 -11.08
CA ILE A 371 8.49 7.07 -10.85
C ILE A 371 8.21 5.74 -10.11
N ASN A 372 9.07 4.72 -10.26
CA ASN A 372 8.78 3.38 -9.72
C ASN A 372 9.90 2.82 -8.81
N GLN A 373 9.63 2.79 -7.51
CA GLN A 373 10.58 2.30 -6.50
C GLN A 373 10.32 0.84 -6.05
N GLY A 374 9.64 0.05 -6.88
CA GLY A 374 9.34 -1.37 -6.60
C GLY A 374 10.46 -2.34 -7.02
N GLU A 375 10.45 -3.54 -6.44
CA GLU A 375 11.39 -4.62 -6.80
C GLU A 375 11.31 -5.02 -8.28
N MET A 376 10.09 -5.04 -8.84
CA MET A 376 9.90 -5.27 -10.28
C MET A 376 10.57 -4.18 -11.13
N ALA A 377 10.59 -2.93 -10.68
CA ALA A 377 11.30 -1.88 -11.39
C ALA A 377 12.82 -2.15 -11.41
N GLY A 378 13.37 -2.77 -10.36
CA GLY A 378 14.76 -3.23 -10.33
C GLY A 378 15.05 -4.24 -11.43
N ILE A 379 14.21 -5.27 -11.59
CA ILE A 379 14.37 -6.28 -12.65
C ILE A 379 14.33 -5.63 -14.03
N LEU A 380 13.33 -4.79 -14.30
CA LEU A 380 13.21 -4.12 -15.59
C LEU A 380 14.43 -3.22 -15.87
N LYS A 381 14.97 -2.56 -14.85
CA LYS A 381 16.21 -1.77 -14.98
C LYS A 381 17.41 -2.62 -15.32
N GLU A 382 17.57 -3.77 -14.67
CA GLU A 382 18.67 -4.70 -14.97
C GLU A 382 18.56 -5.25 -16.40
N MET A 383 17.34 -5.59 -16.85
CA MET A 383 17.09 -6.03 -18.23
C MET A 383 17.45 -4.95 -19.26
N LEU A 384 17.03 -3.70 -19.02
CA LEU A 384 17.38 -2.58 -19.91
C LEU A 384 18.90 -2.30 -19.89
N SER A 385 19.52 -2.40 -18.72
CA SER A 385 20.96 -2.17 -18.54
C SER A 385 21.82 -3.26 -19.19
N CYS A 386 21.29 -4.49 -19.33
CA CYS A 386 21.98 -5.57 -20.02
C CYS A 386 21.77 -5.58 -21.55
N GLY A 387 21.05 -4.59 -22.09
CA GLY A 387 20.92 -4.36 -23.53
C GLY A 387 19.63 -4.89 -24.15
N TYR A 388 18.65 -5.36 -23.37
CA TYR A 388 17.35 -5.68 -23.93
C TYR A 388 16.65 -4.43 -24.47
N SER A 389 16.19 -4.52 -25.71
CA SER A 389 15.28 -3.52 -26.28
C SER A 389 13.91 -3.61 -25.58
N PRO A 390 13.24 -2.47 -25.28
CA PRO A 390 11.89 -2.44 -24.71
C PRO A 390 10.86 -3.30 -25.46
N ARG A 391 11.07 -3.55 -26.76
CA ARG A 391 10.18 -4.39 -27.60
C ARG A 391 10.75 -5.77 -27.92
N GLY A 392 12.02 -6.01 -27.62
CA GLY A 392 12.72 -7.24 -28.02
C GLY A 392 12.37 -8.44 -27.14
N GLU A 393 12.23 -8.21 -25.83
CA GLU A 393 11.93 -9.27 -24.87
C GLU A 393 10.43 -9.22 -24.47
N PRO A 394 9.67 -10.33 -24.64
CA PRO A 394 8.22 -10.34 -24.39
C PRO A 394 7.79 -9.90 -22.98
N PHE A 395 8.50 -10.33 -21.93
CA PHE A 395 8.16 -9.98 -20.56
C PHE A 395 8.40 -8.49 -20.27
N LEU A 396 9.53 -7.93 -20.69
CA LEU A 396 9.87 -6.51 -20.60
C LEU A 396 8.84 -5.64 -21.34
N SER A 397 8.52 -6.01 -22.57
CA SER A 397 7.53 -5.32 -23.40
C SER A 397 6.16 -5.31 -22.73
N MET A 398 5.71 -6.47 -22.24
CA MET A 398 4.45 -6.58 -21.49
C MET A 398 4.46 -5.67 -20.26
N MET A 399 5.50 -5.73 -19.44
CA MET A 399 5.62 -4.96 -18.20
C MET A 399 5.68 -3.44 -18.44
N LEU A 400 6.45 -2.96 -19.42
CA LEU A 400 6.56 -1.52 -19.72
C LEU A 400 5.24 -0.95 -20.26
N ARG A 401 4.53 -1.71 -21.11
CA ARG A 401 3.23 -1.32 -21.64
C ARG A 401 2.17 -1.22 -20.54
N THR A 402 2.06 -2.24 -19.70
CA THR A 402 1.14 -2.21 -18.56
C THR A 402 1.52 -1.10 -17.57
N PHE A 403 2.81 -0.84 -17.35
CA PHE A 403 3.26 0.29 -16.55
C PHE A 403 2.76 1.63 -17.11
N ARG A 404 2.92 1.87 -18.42
CA ARG A 404 2.38 3.06 -19.11
C ARG A 404 0.86 3.16 -18.95
N GLU A 405 0.13 2.10 -19.22
CA GLU A 405 -1.34 2.06 -19.12
C GLU A 405 -1.83 2.36 -17.69
N CYS A 406 -1.16 1.80 -16.68
CA CYS A 406 -1.46 2.10 -15.28
C CYS A 406 -1.30 3.59 -14.98
N LYS A 407 -0.24 4.22 -15.49
CA LYS A 407 0.02 5.65 -15.28
C LYS A 407 -0.95 6.55 -16.03
N LEU A 408 -1.34 6.20 -17.26
CA LEU A 408 -2.39 6.90 -17.99
C LEU A 408 -3.74 6.80 -17.27
N LEU A 409 -4.06 5.62 -16.72
CA LEU A 409 -5.27 5.43 -15.93
C LEU A 409 -5.27 6.25 -14.63
N GLU A 410 -4.12 6.36 -13.95
CA GLU A 410 -3.94 7.26 -12.79
C GLU A 410 -4.12 8.75 -13.17
N LEU A 411 -3.65 9.17 -14.34
CA LEU A 411 -3.87 10.51 -14.87
C LEU A 411 -5.35 10.78 -15.15
N ARG A 412 -6.04 9.88 -15.87
CA ARG A 412 -7.47 9.99 -16.17
C ARG A 412 -8.33 10.04 -14.90
N THR A 413 -8.14 9.10 -13.99
CA THR A 413 -9.03 8.90 -12.84
C THR A 413 -8.71 9.76 -11.63
N ARG A 414 -7.47 10.26 -11.50
CA ARG A 414 -7.01 10.98 -10.30
C ARG A 414 -6.24 12.26 -10.58
N SER A 415 -5.94 12.56 -11.84
CA SER A 415 -5.06 13.67 -12.24
C SER A 415 -3.71 13.60 -11.51
N ARG A 416 -3.17 12.38 -11.39
CA ARG A 416 -1.96 12.08 -10.62
C ARG A 416 -0.70 12.44 -11.43
N ILE A 417 -0.41 13.73 -11.55
CA ILE A 417 0.72 14.24 -12.35
C ILE A 417 2.00 14.23 -11.50
N PHE A 418 3.03 13.51 -11.95
CA PHE A 418 4.34 13.48 -11.29
C PHE A 418 5.07 14.83 -11.38
N ILE A 419 5.61 15.30 -10.26
CA ILE A 419 6.37 16.55 -10.17
C ILE A 419 7.84 16.25 -9.81
N PRO A 420 8.79 16.43 -10.74
CA PRO A 420 10.21 16.16 -10.49
C PRO A 420 10.82 17.06 -9.39
N MET A 421 10.48 18.35 -9.41
CA MET A 421 10.91 19.37 -8.43
C MET A 421 9.99 19.39 -7.20
N GLY A 422 9.79 18.22 -6.61
CA GLY A 422 9.02 18.07 -5.40
C GLY A 422 9.21 16.70 -4.77
N ARG A 423 8.88 16.61 -3.48
CA ARG A 423 8.87 15.35 -2.72
C ARG A 423 7.65 15.30 -1.81
N SER A 424 7.24 14.07 -1.48
CA SER A 424 6.35 13.82 -0.35
C SER A 424 7.22 13.58 0.88
N MET A 425 7.06 14.35 1.94
CA MET A 425 8.01 14.37 3.06
C MET A 425 7.31 14.25 4.41
N ILE A 426 7.88 13.48 5.35
CA ILE A 426 7.43 13.47 6.74
C ILE A 426 7.72 14.86 7.35
N GLY A 427 6.76 15.41 8.11
CA GLY A 427 6.95 16.64 8.86
C GLY A 427 7.85 16.44 10.08
N CYS A 428 8.76 17.38 10.32
CA CYS A 428 9.64 17.44 11.48
C CYS A 428 9.66 18.84 12.07
N MET A 429 10.16 18.96 13.31
CA MET A 429 10.29 20.24 14.01
C MET A 429 11.77 20.58 14.18
N ASP A 430 12.11 21.86 14.06
CA ASP A 430 13.43 22.39 14.32
C ASP A 430 13.70 22.51 15.83
N GLU A 431 14.33 21.50 16.40
CA GLU A 431 14.77 21.47 17.81
C GLU A 431 15.89 22.49 18.10
N THR A 432 16.59 23.01 17.09
CA THR A 432 17.69 23.99 17.26
C THR A 432 17.19 25.42 17.45
N ARG A 433 15.90 25.67 17.15
CA ARG A 433 15.26 26.99 17.27
C ARG A 433 15.91 28.05 16.36
N THR A 434 16.41 27.64 15.20
CA THR A 434 17.10 28.51 14.24
C THR A 434 16.18 28.99 13.11
N LEU A 435 15.17 28.22 12.73
CA LEU A 435 14.18 28.64 11.73
C LEU A 435 13.23 29.70 12.30
N GLU A 436 13.00 30.76 11.50
CA GLU A 436 11.97 31.76 11.77
C GLU A 436 10.61 31.38 11.20
N TYR A 437 9.54 32.01 11.71
CA TYR A 437 8.20 31.82 11.17
C TYR A 437 8.13 32.23 9.69
N GLY A 438 7.55 31.37 8.85
CA GLY A 438 7.54 31.51 7.40
C GLY A 438 8.69 30.78 6.69
N GLN A 439 9.66 30.23 7.43
CA GLN A 439 10.77 29.46 6.88
C GLN A 439 10.57 27.96 7.06
N VAL A 440 11.26 27.16 6.25
CA VAL A 440 11.41 25.71 6.41
C VAL A 440 12.84 25.29 6.02
N PHE A 441 13.28 24.13 6.50
CA PHE A 441 14.49 23.49 5.99
C PHE A 441 14.11 22.21 5.22
N VAL A 442 14.69 22.06 4.03
CA VAL A 442 14.42 20.94 3.12
C VAL A 442 15.74 20.50 2.46
N GLN A 443 16.12 19.24 2.70
CA GLN A 443 17.25 18.60 2.04
C GLN A 443 16.80 17.26 1.46
N VAL A 444 17.10 17.03 0.18
CA VAL A 444 16.69 15.83 -0.56
C VAL A 444 17.88 14.97 -0.89
N SER A 445 17.69 13.65 -0.88
CA SER A 445 18.65 12.71 -1.43
C SER A 445 18.24 12.21 -2.82
N PHE A 446 19.25 11.91 -3.64
CA PHE A 446 19.10 11.34 -4.98
C PHE A 446 19.74 9.94 -5.03
N PRO A 447 18.96 8.90 -5.35
CA PRO A 447 19.54 7.59 -5.59
C PRO A 447 20.26 7.57 -6.96
N GLY A 448 21.59 7.48 -6.95
CA GLY A 448 22.44 7.24 -8.13
C GLY A 448 23.02 8.48 -8.83
N GLU A 449 24.04 8.27 -9.68
CA GLU A 449 24.73 9.33 -10.45
C GLU A 449 23.79 10.03 -11.46
N GLY A 450 22.87 9.29 -12.10
CA GLY A 450 21.92 9.82 -13.08
C GLY A 450 20.85 10.76 -12.50
N GLY A 451 20.53 10.62 -11.21
CA GLY A 451 19.61 11.51 -10.50
C GLY A 451 20.18 12.92 -10.34
N LEU A 452 21.51 13.06 -10.27
CA LEU A 452 22.19 14.35 -10.17
C LEU A 452 22.18 15.11 -11.51
N GLN A 453 22.21 14.38 -12.63
CA GLN A 453 22.38 14.96 -13.96
C GLN A 453 21.14 15.71 -14.46
N MET A 454 19.92 15.34 -14.03
CA MET A 454 18.71 16.15 -14.27
C MET A 454 18.65 17.45 -13.44
N PHE A 455 19.46 17.57 -12.39
CA PHE A 455 19.41 18.71 -11.44
C PHE A 455 20.64 19.62 -11.52
N SER A 456 21.75 19.14 -12.09
CA SER A 456 23.03 19.86 -12.11
C SER A 456 23.05 21.10 -13.02
N GLU A 457 22.07 21.31 -13.89
CA GLU A 457 22.08 22.47 -14.80
C GLU A 457 21.56 23.77 -14.16
N ARG A 458 20.97 23.74 -12.96
CA ARG A 458 20.26 24.93 -12.40
C ARG A 458 20.51 25.32 -10.94
N SER A 459 21.26 24.56 -10.16
CA SER A 459 21.50 24.90 -8.75
C SER A 459 22.99 24.89 -8.39
N GLY A 460 23.53 26.07 -8.11
CA GLY A 460 24.89 26.25 -7.61
C GLY A 460 25.03 25.86 -6.14
N SER A 461 26.23 25.36 -5.82
CA SER A 461 26.84 25.15 -4.50
C SER A 461 26.49 23.86 -3.71
N GLY A 462 27.52 23.01 -3.58
CA GLY A 462 28.05 22.61 -2.27
C GLY A 462 27.28 21.58 -1.43
N GLY A 463 27.15 20.34 -1.91
CA GLY A 463 26.73 19.21 -1.08
C GLY A 463 27.45 17.92 -1.48
N GLY A 464 28.14 17.29 -0.54
CA GLY A 464 28.80 16.00 -0.77
C GLY A 464 27.80 14.87 -1.07
N ALA A 465 28.21 13.94 -1.94
CA ALA A 465 27.59 12.64 -2.25
C ALA A 465 26.03 12.62 -2.29
N GLY A 466 25.44 13.11 -3.37
CA GLY A 466 24.04 12.81 -3.73
C GLY A 466 22.94 13.50 -2.91
N ARG A 467 23.26 14.60 -2.21
CA ARG A 467 22.29 15.40 -1.43
C ARG A 467 22.23 16.85 -1.91
N VAL A 468 21.04 17.44 -1.92
CA VAL A 468 20.83 18.84 -2.32
C VAL A 468 19.96 19.55 -1.30
N VAL A 469 20.43 20.69 -0.80
CA VAL A 469 19.64 21.59 0.04
C VAL A 469 18.79 22.48 -0.86
N VAL A 470 17.49 22.52 -0.63
CA VAL A 470 16.55 23.36 -1.38
C VAL A 470 16.53 24.75 -0.75
N THR A 471 16.66 25.78 -1.57
CA THR A 471 16.56 27.19 -1.13
C THR A 471 15.56 27.95 -2.00
N GLY A 472 14.96 29.00 -1.45
CA GLY A 472 13.98 29.83 -2.13
C GLY A 472 12.53 29.45 -1.81
N LYS A 473 11.57 29.95 -2.60
CA LYS A 473 10.14 29.74 -2.32
C LYS A 473 9.74 28.30 -2.57
N VAL A 474 9.00 27.73 -1.61
CA VAL A 474 8.45 26.38 -1.71
C VAL A 474 6.96 26.39 -1.36
N ILE A 475 6.21 25.47 -1.96
CA ILE A 475 4.83 25.20 -1.59
C ILE A 475 4.81 24.01 -0.65
N VAL A 476 4.05 24.16 0.43
CA VAL A 476 3.78 23.08 1.38
C VAL A 476 2.26 22.92 1.55
N SER A 477 1.77 21.69 1.50
CA SER A 477 0.37 21.34 1.79
C SER A 477 0.28 19.92 2.32
N LYS A 478 -0.78 19.60 3.06
CA LYS A 478 -1.10 18.25 3.51
C LYS A 478 -2.35 17.74 2.80
N ASN A 479 -2.24 16.59 2.14
CA ASN A 479 -3.38 15.93 1.51
C ASN A 479 -4.14 15.05 2.52
N PRO A 480 -5.48 15.00 2.47
CA PRO A 480 -6.37 15.82 1.64
C PRO A 480 -6.41 17.30 2.06
N CYS A 481 -6.54 18.20 1.09
CA CYS A 481 -6.65 19.66 1.30
C CYS A 481 -7.83 20.21 0.50
N LEU A 482 -8.65 21.08 1.09
CA LEU A 482 -9.84 21.62 0.43
C LEU A 482 -9.95 23.13 0.56
N HIS A 483 -9.46 23.71 1.65
CA HIS A 483 -9.52 25.14 1.85
C HIS A 483 -8.33 25.80 1.12
N PRO A 484 -8.51 26.92 0.40
CA PRO A 484 -7.43 27.61 -0.31
C PRO A 484 -6.24 27.99 0.59
N GLY A 485 -6.50 28.25 1.87
CA GLY A 485 -5.46 28.54 2.87
C GLY A 485 -4.59 27.35 3.29
N ASP A 486 -4.94 26.12 2.90
CA ASP A 486 -4.21 24.88 3.25
C ASP A 486 -2.89 24.75 2.49
N LEU A 487 -2.79 25.48 1.38
CA LEU A 487 -1.61 25.54 0.54
C LEU A 487 -0.79 26.77 0.94
N ARG A 488 0.36 26.53 1.58
CA ARG A 488 1.24 27.57 2.11
C ARG A 488 2.43 27.77 1.19
N THR A 489 2.79 29.03 0.93
CA THR A 489 4.09 29.36 0.33
C THR A 489 5.03 29.81 1.43
N LEU A 490 6.11 29.05 1.62
CA LEU A 490 7.13 29.22 2.65
C LEU A 490 8.50 29.46 2.00
N LEU A 491 9.48 29.89 2.79
CA LEU A 491 10.86 30.10 2.34
C LEU A 491 11.76 28.95 2.82
N ALA A 492 12.28 28.16 1.89
CA ALA A 492 13.32 27.18 2.20
C ALA A 492 14.67 27.89 2.39
N VAL A 493 15.33 27.64 3.52
CA VAL A 493 16.62 28.24 3.89
C VAL A 493 17.64 27.16 4.26
N ASP A 494 18.90 27.36 3.90
CA ASP A 494 19.99 26.46 4.30
C ASP A 494 20.48 26.82 5.71
N ILE A 495 20.34 25.88 6.64
CA ILE A 495 20.82 26.01 8.01
C ILE A 495 21.81 24.88 8.27
N PRO A 496 23.10 25.18 8.50
CA PRO A 496 24.13 24.16 8.73
C PRO A 496 23.79 23.16 9.85
N ALA A 497 23.17 23.64 10.94
CA ALA A 497 22.77 22.81 12.06
C ALA A 497 21.70 21.74 11.68
N LEU A 498 20.93 21.96 10.62
CA LEU A 498 19.84 21.07 10.17
C LEU A 498 20.24 20.15 9.02
N ARG A 499 21.46 20.22 8.48
CA ARG A 499 21.91 19.39 7.34
C ARG A 499 21.93 17.87 7.59
N HIS A 500 21.77 17.44 8.84
CA HIS A 500 21.57 16.04 9.21
C HIS A 500 20.14 15.54 8.92
N MET A 501 19.18 16.45 8.72
CA MET A 501 17.80 16.16 8.38
C MET A 501 17.66 15.99 6.86
N VAL A 502 17.33 14.78 6.40
CA VAL A 502 17.27 14.42 4.98
C VAL A 502 15.94 13.75 4.67
N ASP A 503 15.35 14.08 3.52
CA ASP A 503 14.07 13.53 3.03
C ASP A 503 12.90 13.71 4.01
N CYS A 504 12.93 14.82 4.75
CA CYS A 504 11.87 15.32 5.62
C CYS A 504 11.79 16.85 5.48
N VAL A 505 10.64 17.43 5.83
CA VAL A 505 10.46 18.89 5.88
C VAL A 505 10.51 19.34 7.33
N VAL A 506 11.42 20.25 7.65
CA VAL A 506 11.59 20.75 9.02
C VAL A 506 10.91 22.11 9.17
N PHE A 507 9.97 22.18 10.11
CA PHE A 507 9.19 23.37 10.43
C PHE A 507 9.77 24.11 11.64
N PRO A 508 9.59 25.45 11.70
CA PRO A 508 10.03 26.26 12.82
C PRO A 508 9.18 25.95 14.05
N GLN A 509 9.81 25.98 15.22
CA GLN A 509 9.12 25.99 16.51
C GLN A 509 8.79 27.42 17.01
N LYS A 510 8.94 28.43 16.14
CA LYS A 510 8.64 29.85 16.41
C LYS A 510 7.44 30.30 15.58
N GLY A 511 6.68 31.24 16.12
CA GLY A 511 5.68 32.00 15.37
C GLY A 511 4.31 32.07 16.05
N LYS A 512 3.36 32.65 15.32
CA LYS A 512 1.98 32.83 15.80
C LYS A 512 1.14 31.55 15.72
N ARG A 513 1.45 30.66 14.77
CA ARG A 513 0.72 29.41 14.50
C ARG A 513 1.67 28.39 13.84
N PRO A 514 1.64 27.11 14.21
CA PRO A 514 2.48 26.09 13.57
C PRO A 514 2.10 25.91 12.09
N HIS A 515 3.06 25.93 11.18
CA HIS A 515 2.81 25.65 9.75
C HIS A 515 2.15 24.30 9.47
N PRO A 516 2.45 23.21 10.21
CA PRO A 516 1.64 21.98 10.19
C PRO A 516 0.14 22.25 10.34
N ASN A 517 -0.25 22.99 11.38
CA ASN A 517 -1.64 23.31 11.65
C ASN A 517 -2.27 24.24 10.58
N GLU A 518 -1.46 25.08 9.92
CA GLU A 518 -1.91 25.87 8.77
C GLU A 518 -2.20 25.02 7.52
N CYS A 519 -1.60 23.83 7.43
CA CYS A 519 -1.77 22.90 6.32
C CYS A 519 -2.82 21.84 6.68
N SER A 520 -4.10 22.12 6.45
CA SER A 520 -5.20 21.17 6.70
C SER A 520 -5.33 20.70 8.16
N GLY A 521 -4.95 21.54 9.14
CA GLY A 521 -5.02 21.18 10.56
C GLY A 521 -4.08 20.05 10.96
N SER A 522 -2.98 19.87 10.23
CA SER A 522 -2.04 18.77 10.39
C SER A 522 -1.19 18.89 11.66
N ASP A 523 -0.67 17.75 12.11
CA ASP A 523 0.27 17.61 13.23
C ASP A 523 1.59 16.99 12.75
N LEU A 524 2.46 16.60 13.67
CA LEU A 524 3.72 15.92 13.40
C LEU A 524 3.70 14.45 13.86
N ASP A 525 2.53 13.80 13.88
CA ASP A 525 2.37 12.41 14.34
C ASP A 525 2.63 11.34 13.25
N GLY A 526 3.07 11.81 12.09
CA GLY A 526 3.44 11.02 10.91
C GLY A 526 2.76 11.49 9.62
N ASP A 527 2.17 12.68 9.63
CA ASP A 527 1.63 13.32 8.44
C ASP A 527 2.75 13.58 7.40
N VAL A 528 2.37 13.37 6.13
CA VAL A 528 3.24 13.53 4.97
C VAL A 528 2.78 14.73 4.16
N TYR A 529 3.72 15.62 3.86
CA TYR A 529 3.50 16.91 3.22
C TYR A 529 3.91 16.84 1.75
N PHE A 530 3.07 17.41 0.88
CA PHE A 530 3.46 17.78 -0.47
C PHE A 530 4.39 18.98 -0.37
N VAL A 531 5.64 18.83 -0.82
CA VAL A 531 6.63 19.91 -0.86
C VAL A 531 7.13 20.06 -2.30
N SER A 532 6.96 21.23 -2.91
CA SER A 532 7.47 21.50 -4.25
C SER A 532 8.14 22.87 -4.32
N TRP A 533 9.27 22.90 -5.02
CA TRP A 533 10.06 24.09 -5.31
C TRP A 533 10.06 24.40 -6.82
N ASP A 534 9.08 23.88 -7.56
CA ASP A 534 8.87 24.23 -8.96
C ASP A 534 8.36 25.68 -9.06
N PRO A 535 9.13 26.61 -9.67
CA PRO A 535 8.75 28.01 -9.73
C PRO A 535 7.43 28.26 -10.48
N GLU A 536 7.04 27.37 -11.41
CA GLU A 536 5.79 27.51 -12.17
C GLU A 536 4.55 27.12 -11.36
N LEU A 537 4.74 26.33 -10.29
CA LEU A 537 3.66 25.92 -9.40
C LEU A 537 3.44 26.90 -8.26
N ILE A 538 4.39 27.81 -7.96
CA ILE A 538 4.27 28.78 -6.86
C ILE A 538 3.07 29.70 -7.11
N PRO A 539 2.04 29.70 -6.23
CA PRO A 539 0.88 30.55 -6.43
C PRO A 539 1.22 32.04 -6.32
N THR A 540 0.44 32.85 -7.02
CA THR A 540 0.60 34.32 -7.04
C THR A 540 0.13 35.00 -5.76
N ARG A 541 -0.73 34.35 -4.98
CA ARG A 541 -1.35 34.88 -3.77
C ARG A 541 -1.54 33.78 -2.72
N GLN A 542 -1.68 34.18 -1.46
CA GLN A 542 -2.03 33.29 -0.35
C GLN A 542 -3.33 33.74 0.33
N VAL A 543 -4.04 32.78 0.90
CA VAL A 543 -5.25 32.99 1.70
C VAL A 543 -4.92 32.60 3.15
N PRO A 544 -5.52 33.27 4.16
CA PRO A 544 -5.38 32.83 5.54
C PRO A 544 -5.82 31.37 5.73
N PRO A 545 -5.12 30.58 6.55
CA PRO A 545 -5.49 29.20 6.83
C PRO A 545 -6.84 29.16 7.56
N MET A 546 -7.61 28.09 7.34
CA MET A 546 -8.87 27.87 8.03
C MET A 546 -8.63 27.70 9.54
N ASP A 547 -9.65 27.98 10.35
CA ASP A 547 -9.66 27.57 11.74
C ASP A 547 -9.97 26.06 11.83
N TYR A 548 -9.07 25.32 12.46
CA TYR A 548 -9.15 23.87 12.66
C TYR A 548 -9.50 23.51 14.11
N THR A 549 -10.10 24.45 14.85
CA THR A 549 -10.59 24.18 16.20
C THR A 549 -11.57 22.99 16.17
N PRO A 550 -11.31 21.91 16.93
CA PRO A 550 -12.14 20.71 16.91
C PRO A 550 -13.57 20.99 17.39
N ALA A 551 -14.54 20.24 16.85
CA ALA A 551 -15.91 20.26 17.35
C ALA A 551 -15.98 19.74 18.81
N PRO A 552 -16.96 20.20 19.61
CA PRO A 552 -17.18 19.70 20.97
C PRO A 552 -17.34 18.18 20.98
N GLN A 553 -16.64 17.51 21.88
CA GLN A 553 -16.65 16.05 21.98
C GLN A 553 -17.85 15.58 22.82
N ASN A 554 -18.48 14.49 22.40
CA ASN A 554 -19.47 13.80 23.23
C ASN A 554 -18.74 12.99 24.31
N ILE A 555 -18.87 13.39 25.57
CA ILE A 555 -18.23 12.73 26.71
C ILE A 555 -19.31 12.05 27.54
N LEU A 556 -19.17 10.75 27.76
CA LEU A 556 -20.06 10.01 28.65
C LEU A 556 -19.79 10.37 30.11
N ASP A 557 -20.83 10.23 30.93
CA ASP A 557 -20.78 10.33 32.39
C ASP A 557 -20.13 9.09 33.04
N ARG A 558 -20.20 7.95 32.37
CA ARG A 558 -19.60 6.66 32.76
C ARG A 558 -18.42 6.25 31.86
N ASP A 559 -17.74 5.17 32.24
CA ASP A 559 -16.75 4.51 31.37
C ASP A 559 -17.41 3.84 30.16
N VAL A 560 -16.66 3.75 29.07
CA VAL A 560 -17.08 3.18 27.78
C VAL A 560 -17.13 1.66 27.86
N THR A 561 -18.25 1.05 27.44
CA THR A 561 -18.40 -0.42 27.37
C THR A 561 -18.14 -0.94 25.96
N ILE A 562 -18.11 -2.28 25.80
CA ILE A 562 -17.95 -2.92 24.49
C ILE A 562 -19.18 -2.66 23.63
N GLU A 563 -20.37 -2.67 24.23
CA GLU A 563 -21.64 -2.42 23.58
C GLU A 563 -21.68 -1.01 22.97
N ASP A 564 -21.16 0.00 23.69
CA ASP A 564 -21.02 1.36 23.16
C ASP A 564 -20.16 1.38 21.89
N MET A 565 -19.06 0.61 21.87
CA MET A 565 -18.17 0.55 20.70
C MET A 565 -18.83 -0.16 19.51
N GLN A 566 -19.60 -1.22 19.76
CA GLN A 566 -20.35 -1.95 18.74
C GLN A 566 -21.45 -1.07 18.12
N GLU A 567 -22.16 -0.31 18.95
CA GLU A 567 -23.16 0.66 18.51
C GLU A 567 -22.51 1.81 17.75
N TYR A 568 -21.41 2.37 18.26
CA TYR A 568 -20.64 3.41 17.57
C TYR A 568 -20.14 2.95 16.20
N PHE A 569 -19.64 1.71 16.08
CA PHE A 569 -19.25 1.15 14.77
C PHE A 569 -20.41 1.17 13.79
N THR A 570 -21.59 0.73 14.21
CA THR A 570 -22.77 0.67 13.34
C THR A 570 -23.27 2.08 12.98
N ASN A 571 -23.31 3.00 13.95
CA ASN A 571 -23.64 4.41 13.73
C ASN A 571 -22.65 5.12 12.80
N TYR A 572 -21.36 4.76 12.86
CA TYR A 572 -20.35 5.31 11.96
C TYR A 572 -20.65 4.93 10.49
N LEU A 573 -21.08 3.69 10.23
CA LEU A 573 -21.43 3.24 8.88
C LEU A 573 -22.56 4.05 8.26
N VAL A 574 -23.53 4.46 9.09
CA VAL A 574 -24.65 5.33 8.67
C VAL A 574 -24.16 6.73 8.33
N ASN A 575 -23.26 7.29 9.16
CA ASN A 575 -22.95 8.72 9.15
C ASN A 575 -21.64 9.09 8.44
N ASP A 576 -20.93 8.14 7.82
CA ASP A 576 -19.69 8.46 7.10
C ASP A 576 -19.96 9.24 5.80
N SER A 577 -19.77 10.55 5.88
CA SER A 577 -19.99 11.50 4.80
C SER A 577 -18.71 12.00 4.12
N LEU A 578 -17.52 11.52 4.54
CA LEU A 578 -16.22 12.06 4.09
C LEU A 578 -16.06 12.05 2.56
N GLY A 579 -16.38 10.92 1.93
CA GLY A 579 -16.31 10.76 0.48
C GLY A 579 -17.34 11.61 -0.28
N VAL A 580 -18.52 11.79 0.32
CA VAL A 580 -19.61 12.62 -0.25
C VAL A 580 -19.20 14.09 -0.24
N ILE A 581 -18.67 14.58 0.88
CA ILE A 581 -18.19 15.96 1.03
C ILE A 581 -17.05 16.26 0.06
N SER A 582 -16.06 15.35 -0.06
CA SER A 582 -14.93 15.50 -0.99
C SER A 582 -15.38 15.58 -2.45
N ASN A 583 -16.32 14.73 -2.85
CA ASN A 583 -16.91 14.74 -4.19
C ASN A 583 -17.71 16.03 -4.41
N ALA A 584 -18.54 16.43 -3.45
CA ALA A 584 -19.32 17.66 -3.53
C ALA A 584 -18.40 18.87 -3.71
N HIS A 585 -17.35 18.98 -2.91
CA HIS A 585 -16.37 20.07 -3.02
C HIS A 585 -15.74 20.11 -4.41
N THR A 586 -15.36 18.94 -4.96
CA THR A 586 -14.80 18.86 -6.32
C THR A 586 -15.76 19.39 -7.37
N VAL A 587 -17.06 19.10 -7.26
CA VAL A 587 -18.08 19.58 -8.20
C VAL A 587 -18.34 21.08 -8.04
N PHE A 588 -18.53 21.57 -6.82
CA PHE A 588 -18.76 23.00 -6.60
C PHE A 588 -17.56 23.85 -7.00
N ALA A 589 -16.33 23.41 -6.69
CA ALA A 589 -15.12 24.13 -7.09
C ALA A 589 -14.93 24.16 -8.61
N ASP A 590 -15.49 23.20 -9.33
CA ASP A 590 -15.48 23.15 -10.79
C ASP A 590 -16.53 24.11 -11.40
N LYS A 591 -17.78 24.06 -10.89
CA LYS A 591 -18.91 24.86 -11.38
C LYS A 591 -18.79 26.35 -11.02
N GLU A 592 -18.42 26.66 -9.79
CA GLU A 592 -18.50 28.02 -9.26
C GLU A 592 -17.44 28.96 -9.87
N PRO A 593 -17.76 30.24 -10.13
CA PRO A 593 -16.80 31.19 -10.69
C PRO A 593 -15.56 31.37 -9.81
N ARG A 594 -15.75 31.44 -8.49
CA ARG A 594 -14.70 31.61 -7.46
C ARG A 594 -13.99 30.31 -7.08
N LYS A 595 -14.29 29.19 -7.76
CA LYS A 595 -13.67 27.88 -7.52
C LYS A 595 -13.73 27.47 -6.03
N ALA A 596 -12.60 27.10 -5.43
CA ALA A 596 -12.51 26.69 -4.02
C ALA A 596 -12.74 27.83 -3.01
N GLU A 597 -12.81 29.09 -3.44
CA GLU A 597 -13.18 30.25 -2.60
C GLU A 597 -14.68 30.58 -2.63
N SER A 598 -15.48 29.76 -3.31
CA SER A 598 -16.94 29.89 -3.26
C SER A 598 -17.47 29.51 -1.88
N ASP A 599 -18.56 30.15 -1.45
CA ASP A 599 -19.15 29.89 -0.13
C ASP A 599 -19.52 28.41 0.08
N PRO A 600 -20.08 27.68 -0.91
CA PRO A 600 -20.29 26.24 -0.82
C PRO A 600 -19.00 25.46 -0.56
N CYS A 601 -17.89 25.79 -1.22
CA CYS A 601 -16.61 25.12 -1.03
C CYS A 601 -16.01 25.39 0.35
N LEU A 602 -16.08 26.62 0.85
CA LEU A 602 -15.59 26.98 2.18
C LEU A 602 -16.39 26.28 3.29
N GLU A 603 -17.71 26.17 3.13
CA GLU A 603 -18.55 25.41 4.06
C GLU A 603 -18.25 23.90 4.00
N LEU A 604 -18.11 23.34 2.79
CA LEU A 604 -17.72 21.94 2.61
C LEU A 604 -16.33 21.64 3.20
N ALA A 605 -15.38 22.58 3.13
CA ALA A 605 -14.07 22.42 3.76
C ALA A 605 -14.16 22.32 5.29
N LYS A 606 -15.02 23.13 5.92
CA LYS A 606 -15.30 23.03 7.37
C LYS A 606 -15.94 21.69 7.74
N LEU A 607 -16.97 21.27 6.99
CA LEU A 607 -17.64 19.98 7.18
C LEU A 607 -16.67 18.81 6.95
N PHE A 608 -15.76 18.94 6.00
CA PHE A 608 -14.73 17.93 5.73
C PHE A 608 -13.78 17.78 6.92
N SER A 609 -13.36 18.87 7.56
CA SER A 609 -12.55 18.82 8.78
C SER A 609 -13.27 18.04 9.90
N ILE A 610 -14.56 18.30 10.10
CA ILE A 610 -15.39 17.58 11.08
C ILE A 610 -15.45 16.08 10.73
N ALA A 611 -15.67 15.75 9.45
CA ALA A 611 -15.75 14.37 8.97
C ALA A 611 -14.42 13.60 9.09
N VAL A 612 -13.27 14.27 8.93
CA VAL A 612 -11.94 13.67 9.11
C VAL A 612 -11.73 13.24 10.56
N ASP A 613 -12.20 14.05 11.51
CA ASP A 613 -12.08 13.79 12.94
C ASP A 613 -13.22 12.97 13.53
N PHE A 614 -14.31 12.74 12.79
CA PHE A 614 -15.43 11.89 13.20
C PHE A 614 -15.00 10.54 13.81
N PRO A 615 -14.03 9.78 13.24
CA PRO A 615 -13.53 8.54 13.82
C PRO A 615 -12.96 8.66 15.25
N LYS A 616 -12.56 9.88 15.67
CA LYS A 616 -11.94 10.18 16.97
C LYS A 616 -12.85 10.98 17.89
N THR A 617 -13.74 11.82 17.35
CA THR A 617 -14.63 12.71 18.12
C THR A 617 -16.01 12.11 18.34
N GLY A 618 -16.47 11.26 17.43
CA GLY A 618 -17.83 10.72 17.44
C GLY A 618 -18.90 11.70 16.96
N VAL A 619 -18.51 12.86 16.41
CA VAL A 619 -19.41 13.87 15.86
C VAL A 619 -19.51 13.76 14.34
N PRO A 620 -20.67 13.42 13.76
CA PRO A 620 -20.82 13.29 12.32
C PRO A 620 -20.97 14.66 11.65
N ALA A 621 -20.44 14.79 10.42
CA ALA A 621 -20.65 15.98 9.60
C ALA A 621 -21.98 15.87 8.84
N VAL A 622 -22.92 16.75 9.16
CA VAL A 622 -24.24 16.81 8.50
C VAL A 622 -24.15 17.73 7.29
N ILE A 623 -24.41 17.17 6.09
CA ILE A 623 -24.39 17.94 4.84
C ILE A 623 -25.76 18.62 4.64
N PRO A 624 -25.82 19.95 4.56
CA PRO A 624 -27.07 20.64 4.23
C PRO A 624 -27.56 20.32 2.81
N THR A 625 -28.87 20.27 2.61
CA THR A 625 -29.49 19.90 1.32
C THR A 625 -29.04 20.78 0.14
N ARG A 626 -28.71 22.06 0.39
CA ARG A 626 -28.18 22.98 -0.64
C ARG A 626 -26.79 22.60 -1.16
N LEU A 627 -26.02 21.83 -0.39
CA LEU A 627 -24.69 21.32 -0.75
C LEU A 627 -24.77 19.91 -1.36
N THR A 628 -25.97 19.41 -1.64
CA THR A 628 -26.16 18.14 -2.34
C THR A 628 -26.02 18.33 -3.85
N VAL A 629 -25.12 17.56 -4.45
CA VAL A 629 -24.84 17.63 -5.90
C VAL A 629 -25.87 16.84 -6.69
N LYS A 630 -26.41 17.46 -7.75
CA LYS A 630 -27.36 16.83 -8.69
C LYS A 630 -26.72 16.36 -10.00
N GLU A 631 -25.71 17.10 -10.49
CA GLU A 631 -25.01 16.83 -11.74
C GLU A 631 -23.50 16.84 -11.48
N TYR A 632 -22.78 15.96 -12.17
CA TYR A 632 -21.35 15.76 -11.96
C TYR A 632 -20.53 16.15 -13.21
N PRO A 633 -19.28 16.60 -13.06
CA PRO A 633 -18.43 16.85 -14.22
C PRO A 633 -18.05 15.54 -14.93
N ASP A 634 -17.84 15.63 -16.24
CA ASP A 634 -17.48 14.53 -17.14
C ASP A 634 -16.28 13.69 -16.64
N PHE A 635 -15.25 14.33 -16.08
CA PHE A 635 -14.06 13.66 -15.55
C PHE A 635 -14.30 12.75 -14.32
N MET A 636 -15.49 12.81 -13.70
CA MET A 636 -15.85 11.91 -12.59
C MET A 636 -16.49 10.59 -13.05
N GLU A 637 -16.86 10.48 -14.33
CA GLU A 637 -17.34 9.24 -14.97
C GLU A 637 -18.49 8.52 -14.22
N LYS A 638 -19.43 9.30 -13.68
CA LYS A 638 -20.60 8.76 -12.95
C LYS A 638 -21.70 8.33 -13.92
N LEU A 639 -21.58 7.11 -14.46
CA LEU A 639 -22.48 6.56 -15.50
C LEU A 639 -23.99 6.68 -15.19
N ASN A 640 -24.39 6.56 -13.92
CA ASN A 640 -25.79 6.57 -13.51
C ASN A 640 -26.29 7.95 -13.03
N LYS A 641 -25.55 9.04 -13.29
CA LYS A 641 -25.89 10.39 -12.86
C LYS A 641 -25.77 11.38 -14.03
N PRO A 642 -26.58 12.46 -14.06
CA PRO A 642 -26.43 13.51 -15.05
C PRO A 642 -25.00 14.09 -15.02
N ALA A 643 -24.42 14.31 -16.20
CA ALA A 643 -23.07 14.82 -16.35
C ALA A 643 -23.01 16.09 -17.22
N TYR A 644 -22.05 16.96 -16.93
CA TYR A 644 -21.74 18.14 -17.74
C TYR A 644 -20.25 18.17 -18.12
N GLU A 645 -19.91 18.78 -19.25
CA GLU A 645 -18.51 18.93 -19.64
C GLU A 645 -17.83 20.03 -18.81
N SER A 646 -16.84 19.68 -18.00
CA SER A 646 -16.08 20.66 -17.22
C SER A 646 -15.20 21.50 -18.14
N LYS A 647 -15.33 22.83 -18.05
CA LYS A 647 -14.46 23.79 -18.77
C LYS A 647 -13.17 24.13 -18.01
N ARG A 648 -12.98 23.57 -16.79
CA ARG A 648 -11.83 23.84 -15.93
C ARG A 648 -10.65 22.92 -16.29
N VAL A 649 -9.49 23.21 -15.70
CA VAL A 649 -8.25 22.48 -15.95
C VAL A 649 -8.38 20.96 -15.76
N ILE A 650 -9.10 20.48 -14.75
CA ILE A 650 -9.27 19.03 -14.52
C ILE A 650 -10.03 18.38 -15.67
N GLY A 651 -11.08 19.01 -16.18
CA GLY A 651 -11.81 18.55 -17.36
C GLY A 651 -10.92 18.50 -18.61
N LYS A 652 -10.11 19.54 -18.84
CA LYS A 652 -9.13 19.58 -19.95
C LYS A 652 -8.12 18.45 -19.84
N LEU A 653 -7.51 18.27 -18.66
CA LEU A 653 -6.53 17.22 -18.39
C LEU A 653 -7.12 15.82 -18.59
N PHE A 654 -8.36 15.60 -18.14
CA PHE A 654 -9.07 14.35 -18.33
C PHE A 654 -9.28 14.05 -19.82
N ARG A 655 -9.84 14.98 -20.58
CA ARG A 655 -10.11 14.78 -22.02
C ARG A 655 -8.83 14.58 -22.82
N ALA A 656 -7.74 15.24 -22.44
CA ALA A 656 -6.43 15.06 -23.08
C ALA A 656 -5.87 13.62 -22.97
N VAL A 657 -6.32 12.82 -21.98
CA VAL A 657 -5.87 11.42 -21.79
C VAL A 657 -6.99 10.42 -22.06
N ARG A 658 -8.26 10.84 -22.05
CA ARG A 658 -9.43 9.97 -22.26
C ARG A 658 -9.37 9.21 -23.58
N ASP A 659 -8.93 9.91 -24.63
CA ASP A 659 -8.88 9.41 -26.01
C ASP A 659 -7.50 8.84 -26.37
N HIS A 660 -6.57 8.75 -25.41
CA HIS A 660 -5.45 7.82 -25.53
C HIS A 660 -6.02 6.41 -25.48
N ASP A 661 -6.27 5.90 -26.68
CA ASP A 661 -6.76 4.56 -26.94
C ASP A 661 -6.00 3.58 -26.05
N PRO A 662 -6.68 2.70 -25.29
CA PRO A 662 -6.08 1.47 -24.81
C PRO A 662 -5.78 0.57 -26.03
N SER A 663 -4.94 1.04 -26.94
CA SER A 663 -4.40 0.26 -28.04
C SER A 663 -3.34 -0.68 -27.46
N ALA A 664 -3.78 -1.78 -26.86
CA ALA A 664 -3.87 -2.98 -27.65
C ALA A 664 -4.68 -4.02 -26.89
N LEU A 665 -5.28 -4.90 -27.68
CA LEU A 665 -5.60 -6.28 -27.31
C LEU A 665 -4.61 -6.81 -26.26
N PRO A 666 -5.08 -7.58 -25.25
CA PRO A 666 -4.17 -8.34 -24.39
C PRO A 666 -3.18 -9.07 -25.32
N MET A 667 -1.89 -8.77 -25.17
CA MET A 667 -0.85 -9.56 -25.83
C MET A 667 -0.85 -10.92 -25.13
N GLU A 668 -1.72 -11.80 -25.59
CA GLU A 668 -1.56 -13.21 -25.30
C GLU A 668 -0.25 -13.64 -25.97
N PHE A 669 0.72 -14.02 -25.15
CA PHE A 669 1.95 -14.61 -25.65
C PHE A 669 1.59 -15.92 -26.35
N THR A 670 1.65 -15.93 -27.67
CA THR A 670 1.24 -17.10 -28.47
C THR A 670 2.40 -18.06 -28.70
N ARG A 671 2.10 -19.30 -29.11
CA ARG A 671 3.13 -20.25 -29.57
C ARG A 671 3.99 -19.69 -30.71
N ARG A 672 3.42 -18.81 -31.56
CA ARG A 672 4.18 -18.14 -32.63
C ARG A 672 5.15 -17.10 -32.06
N ASP A 673 4.76 -16.38 -31.02
CA ASP A 673 5.64 -15.46 -30.31
C ASP A 673 6.77 -16.21 -29.61
N ALA A 674 6.48 -17.35 -29.00
CA ALA A 674 7.50 -18.24 -28.44
C ALA A 674 8.54 -18.62 -29.49
N ALA A 675 8.11 -19.02 -30.69
CA ALA A 675 9.04 -19.42 -31.76
C ALA A 675 9.88 -18.25 -32.29
N ARG A 676 9.32 -17.04 -32.32
CA ARG A 676 9.97 -15.84 -32.83
C ARG A 676 10.92 -15.20 -31.82
N CYS A 677 10.53 -15.17 -30.54
CA CYS A 677 11.21 -14.42 -29.50
C CYS A 677 12.12 -15.30 -28.64
N TYR A 678 12.21 -16.61 -28.91
CA TYR A 678 13.13 -17.49 -28.20
C TYR A 678 14.59 -17.08 -28.44
N ASP A 679 15.24 -16.64 -27.36
CA ASP A 679 16.63 -16.19 -27.37
C ASP A 679 17.58 -17.38 -27.20
N ARG A 680 18.27 -17.76 -28.27
CA ARG A 680 19.25 -18.87 -28.25
C ARG A 680 20.50 -18.53 -27.44
N ASP A 681 20.79 -17.25 -27.22
CA ASP A 681 21.90 -16.84 -26.35
C ASP A 681 21.64 -17.21 -24.88
N MET A 682 20.43 -17.67 -24.54
CA MET A 682 20.10 -18.11 -23.20
C MET A 682 20.41 -19.59 -22.95
N GLU A 683 20.85 -20.34 -23.98
CA GLU A 683 21.24 -21.75 -23.85
C GLU A 683 22.69 -21.88 -23.35
N VAL A 684 22.88 -22.57 -22.21
CA VAL A 684 24.18 -22.81 -21.58
C VAL A 684 24.42 -24.32 -21.49
N ASN A 685 25.66 -24.79 -21.71
CA ASN A 685 25.99 -26.21 -21.61
C ASN A 685 25.50 -26.83 -20.28
N GLY A 686 24.91 -28.03 -20.34
CA GLY A 686 24.36 -28.73 -19.17
C GLY A 686 22.92 -28.36 -18.80
N PHE A 687 22.29 -27.38 -19.47
CA PHE A 687 20.91 -26.99 -19.12
C PHE A 687 19.87 -28.12 -19.29
N ARG A 688 20.12 -29.04 -20.23
CA ARG A 688 19.21 -30.15 -20.55
C ARG A 688 19.00 -31.09 -19.36
N ASP A 689 20.02 -31.24 -18.52
CA ASP A 689 19.99 -32.12 -17.34
C ASP A 689 19.05 -31.59 -16.24
N HIS A 690 18.59 -30.34 -16.37
CA HIS A 690 17.73 -29.67 -15.40
C HIS A 690 16.32 -29.36 -15.93
N LEU A 691 15.97 -29.84 -17.13
CA LEU A 691 14.67 -29.53 -17.74
C LEU A 691 13.49 -30.11 -16.96
N GLU A 692 13.61 -31.32 -16.41
CA GLU A 692 12.54 -31.96 -15.61
C GLU A 692 12.25 -31.15 -14.34
N ASP A 693 13.29 -30.81 -13.58
CA ASP A 693 13.17 -29.97 -12.39
C ASP A 693 12.62 -28.57 -12.72
N ALA A 694 13.10 -27.96 -13.81
CA ALA A 694 12.63 -26.65 -14.27
C ALA A 694 11.15 -26.69 -14.65
N PHE A 695 10.71 -27.73 -15.37
CA PHE A 695 9.32 -27.93 -15.74
C PHE A 695 8.43 -28.06 -14.50
N PHE A 696 8.86 -28.86 -13.53
CA PHE A 696 8.17 -29.03 -12.26
C PHE A 696 8.02 -27.72 -11.49
N PHE A 697 9.12 -26.97 -11.28
CA PHE A 697 9.08 -25.71 -10.55
C PHE A 697 8.29 -24.62 -11.28
N LYS A 698 8.32 -24.61 -12.61
CA LYS A 698 7.47 -23.72 -13.41
C LYS A 698 5.99 -24.03 -13.19
N GLY A 699 5.59 -25.30 -13.24
CA GLY A 699 4.21 -25.71 -12.95
C GLY A 699 3.74 -25.24 -11.57
N GLN A 700 4.59 -25.37 -10.54
CA GLN A 700 4.28 -24.90 -9.19
C GLN A 700 4.18 -23.37 -9.10
N TYR A 701 5.07 -22.65 -9.77
CA TYR A 701 5.01 -21.20 -9.83
C TYR A 701 3.73 -20.70 -10.50
N ASP A 702 3.43 -21.23 -11.69
CA ASP A 702 2.26 -20.86 -12.48
C ASP A 702 0.97 -21.17 -11.73
N PHE A 703 0.91 -22.32 -11.04
CA PHE A 703 -0.23 -22.68 -10.20
C PHE A 703 -0.43 -21.67 -9.06
N LYS A 704 0.63 -21.35 -8.30
CA LYS A 704 0.55 -20.39 -7.18
C LYS A 704 0.24 -18.97 -7.64
N LEU A 705 0.87 -18.49 -8.72
CA LEU A 705 0.60 -17.17 -9.27
C LEU A 705 -0.82 -17.08 -9.83
N GLY A 706 -1.25 -18.11 -10.56
CA GLY A 706 -2.61 -18.20 -11.08
C GLY A 706 -3.67 -18.22 -9.98
N ASN A 707 -3.42 -18.91 -8.86
CA ASN A 707 -4.33 -18.88 -7.70
C ASN A 707 -4.45 -17.47 -7.13
N LEU A 708 -3.35 -16.72 -7.00
CA LEU A 708 -3.41 -15.32 -6.60
C LEU A 708 -4.22 -14.48 -7.61
N MET A 709 -4.00 -14.67 -8.91
CA MET A 709 -4.73 -13.95 -9.95
C MET A 709 -6.23 -14.24 -9.90
N ASP A 710 -6.63 -15.50 -9.79
CA ASP A 710 -8.04 -15.89 -9.69
C ASP A 710 -8.68 -15.40 -8.39
N TYR A 711 -7.96 -15.53 -7.26
CA TYR A 711 -8.43 -15.09 -5.94
C TYR A 711 -8.73 -13.58 -5.89
N TYR A 712 -7.85 -12.75 -6.46
CA TYR A 712 -8.04 -11.30 -6.53
C TYR A 712 -8.74 -10.83 -7.82
N GLU A 713 -9.17 -11.77 -8.67
CA GLU A 713 -9.73 -11.57 -10.02
C GLU A 713 -8.90 -10.61 -10.90
N ILE A 714 -7.57 -10.73 -10.87
CA ILE A 714 -6.65 -9.98 -11.73
C ILE A 714 -6.48 -10.75 -13.04
N LYS A 715 -6.70 -10.06 -14.17
CA LYS A 715 -6.77 -10.71 -15.49
C LYS A 715 -5.42 -11.00 -16.10
N THR A 716 -4.41 -10.16 -15.85
CA THR A 716 -3.12 -10.26 -16.53
C THR A 716 -1.95 -10.41 -15.56
N GLU A 717 -0.93 -11.12 -15.99
CA GLU A 717 0.31 -11.33 -15.24
C GLU A 717 1.02 -10.01 -14.93
N ALA A 718 1.07 -9.09 -15.89
CA ALA A 718 1.73 -7.79 -15.67
C ALA A 718 1.04 -6.92 -14.62
N GLU A 719 -0.30 -6.91 -14.58
CA GLU A 719 -1.05 -6.14 -13.58
C GLU A 719 -0.75 -6.60 -12.15
N ILE A 720 -0.72 -7.92 -11.93
CA ILE A 720 -0.47 -8.49 -10.60
C ILE A 720 0.98 -8.26 -10.16
N LEU A 721 1.95 -8.35 -11.08
CA LEU A 721 3.37 -8.14 -10.79
C LEU A 721 3.71 -6.67 -10.52
N ILE A 722 3.13 -5.74 -11.30
CA ILE A 722 3.30 -4.29 -11.08
C ILE A 722 2.54 -3.84 -9.83
N GLY A 723 1.49 -4.57 -9.44
CA GLY A 723 0.53 -4.15 -8.41
C GLY A 723 -0.34 -2.99 -8.88
N GLY A 724 -0.47 -2.83 -10.21
CA GLY A 724 -1.23 -1.80 -10.90
C GLY A 724 -2.49 -2.40 -11.50
N VAL A 725 -3.45 -2.79 -10.67
CA VAL A 725 -4.65 -3.45 -11.20
C VAL A 725 -5.52 -2.41 -11.91
N THR A 726 -5.84 -2.59 -13.20
CA THR A 726 -6.63 -1.62 -13.97
C THR A 726 -8.14 -1.80 -13.75
N LYS A 727 -8.60 -3.04 -13.51
CA LYS A 727 -9.95 -3.43 -13.08
C LYS A 727 -9.84 -4.56 -12.06
N VAL A 728 -10.23 -4.33 -10.80
CA VAL A 728 -10.42 -5.41 -9.81
C VAL A 728 -11.89 -5.81 -9.81
N SER A 729 -12.16 -7.08 -9.47
CA SER A 729 -13.44 -7.57 -8.91
C SER A 729 -14.26 -6.54 -8.14
N LYS A 730 -15.58 -6.70 -8.11
CA LYS A 730 -16.47 -5.95 -7.20
C LYS A 730 -16.31 -6.36 -5.73
N ALA A 731 -15.77 -7.56 -5.46
CA ALA A 731 -15.55 -8.10 -4.11
C ALA A 731 -14.23 -7.66 -3.46
N PHE A 732 -13.27 -7.15 -4.25
CA PHE A 732 -11.94 -6.75 -3.79
C PHE A 732 -11.64 -5.30 -4.17
N ASN A 733 -11.08 -4.53 -3.24
CA ASN A 733 -10.92 -3.10 -3.44
C ASN A 733 -9.51 -2.78 -3.97
N ARG A 734 -9.45 -2.22 -5.19
CA ARG A 734 -8.22 -1.79 -5.92
C ARG A 734 -7.16 -1.09 -5.08
N TYR A 735 -7.54 -0.30 -4.08
CA TYR A 735 -6.59 0.44 -3.24
C TYR A 735 -6.16 -0.34 -1.99
N ARG A 736 -7.06 -1.20 -1.47
CA ARG A 736 -6.89 -1.91 -0.18
C ARG A 736 -6.08 -3.20 -0.37
N ASP A 737 -6.41 -3.97 -1.40
CA ASP A 737 -5.81 -5.29 -1.61
C ASP A 737 -4.52 -5.21 -2.46
N GLY A 738 -4.26 -4.08 -3.13
CA GLY A 738 -3.06 -3.93 -3.97
C GLY A 738 -1.74 -4.06 -3.20
N GLU A 739 -1.67 -3.64 -1.92
CA GLU A 739 -0.48 -3.86 -1.10
C GLU A 739 -0.34 -5.32 -0.65
N VAL A 740 -1.45 -5.93 -0.25
CA VAL A 740 -1.52 -7.35 0.10
C VAL A 740 -1.10 -8.23 -1.08
N VAL A 741 -1.61 -7.94 -2.27
CA VAL A 741 -1.22 -8.59 -3.54
C VAL A 741 0.28 -8.45 -3.78
N ARG A 742 0.83 -7.23 -3.69
CA ARG A 742 2.28 -7.00 -3.85
C ARG A 742 3.10 -7.82 -2.85
N LEU A 743 2.65 -7.94 -1.60
CA LEU A 743 3.34 -8.72 -0.57
C LEU A 743 3.24 -10.23 -0.81
N ALA A 744 2.10 -10.72 -1.28
CA ALA A 744 1.89 -12.12 -1.67
C ALA A 744 2.78 -12.49 -2.86
N VAL A 745 2.77 -11.70 -3.93
CA VAL A 745 3.64 -11.86 -5.10
C VAL A 745 5.12 -11.84 -4.72
N LYS A 746 5.53 -10.88 -3.87
CA LYS A 746 6.90 -10.81 -3.37
C LYS A 746 7.29 -12.05 -2.55
N SER A 747 6.36 -12.58 -1.76
CA SER A 747 6.59 -13.81 -0.99
C SER A 747 6.74 -15.02 -1.91
N LEU A 748 5.91 -15.12 -2.95
CA LEU A 748 6.00 -16.16 -3.98
C LEU A 748 7.35 -16.11 -4.69
N ARG A 749 7.76 -14.96 -5.22
CA ARG A 749 9.05 -14.80 -5.93
C ARG A 749 10.24 -15.23 -5.07
N ARG A 750 10.24 -14.89 -3.79
CA ARG A 750 11.30 -15.32 -2.87
C ARG A 750 11.25 -16.82 -2.61
N GLU A 751 10.07 -17.41 -2.44
CA GLU A 751 9.93 -18.86 -2.31
C GLU A 751 10.49 -19.57 -3.54
N THR A 752 10.18 -19.05 -4.73
CA THR A 752 10.71 -19.53 -6.02
C THR A 752 12.23 -19.42 -6.08
N ARG A 753 12.82 -18.31 -5.64
CA ARG A 753 14.29 -18.20 -5.49
C ARG A 753 14.84 -19.24 -4.50
N GLY A 754 14.08 -19.55 -3.45
CA GLY A 754 14.40 -20.63 -2.52
C GLY A 754 14.43 -22.00 -3.17
N TRP A 755 13.51 -22.30 -4.10
CA TRP A 755 13.51 -23.55 -4.86
C TRP A 755 14.76 -23.69 -5.73
N PHE A 756 15.19 -22.61 -6.38
CA PHE A 756 16.42 -22.58 -7.18
C PHE A 756 17.66 -22.95 -6.36
N ASN A 757 17.71 -22.50 -5.10
CA ASN A 757 18.86 -22.69 -4.21
C ASN A 757 18.84 -24.04 -3.46
N ARG A 758 17.73 -24.78 -3.40
CA ARG A 758 17.68 -26.08 -2.71
C ARG A 758 18.40 -27.14 -3.55
N ARG A 759 19.49 -27.70 -3.01
CA ARG A 759 20.20 -28.83 -3.62
C ARG A 759 19.48 -30.16 -3.35
N GLY A 760 19.30 -30.95 -4.41
CA GLY A 760 19.32 -32.41 -4.29
C GLY A 760 20.70 -32.84 -3.79
N GLY A 761 20.75 -33.73 -2.81
CA GLY A 761 21.92 -33.97 -1.97
C GLY A 761 23.22 -34.26 -2.73
N ALA A 762 24.21 -33.37 -2.58
CA ALA A 762 25.64 -33.68 -2.59
C ALA A 762 26.46 -32.45 -2.12
N ARG A 763 27.30 -32.72 -1.10
CA ARG A 763 28.44 -32.01 -0.50
C ARG A 763 28.60 -30.49 -0.64
N GLU A 764 28.85 -29.89 0.53
CA GLU A 764 29.07 -28.48 0.83
C GLU A 764 30.30 -27.86 0.13
N ASP A 765 30.20 -26.54 -0.06
CA ASP A 765 31.27 -25.52 -0.09
C ASP A 765 31.92 -25.02 -1.39
N VAL A 766 31.38 -25.33 -2.57
CA VAL A 766 31.58 -24.45 -3.76
C VAL A 766 30.26 -24.35 -4.52
N GLU A 767 29.72 -23.13 -4.67
CA GLU A 767 28.70 -22.89 -5.71
C GLU A 767 29.38 -23.14 -7.05
N ASP A 768 29.08 -24.27 -7.69
CA ASP A 768 29.46 -24.46 -9.09
C ASP A 768 28.69 -23.41 -9.90
N TYR A 769 29.39 -22.34 -10.23
CA TYR A 769 28.85 -21.17 -10.89
C TYR A 769 28.20 -21.56 -12.22
N ASP A 770 28.80 -22.51 -12.94
CA ASP A 770 28.33 -23.01 -14.23
C ASP A 770 27.05 -23.85 -14.06
N LEU A 771 26.95 -24.66 -13.00
CA LEU A 771 25.72 -25.38 -12.65
C LEU A 771 24.55 -24.42 -12.38
N SER A 772 24.82 -23.28 -11.72
CA SER A 772 23.78 -22.27 -11.47
C SER A 772 23.29 -21.63 -12.78
N LEU A 773 24.17 -21.38 -13.74
CA LEU A 773 23.80 -20.84 -15.05
C LEU A 773 23.03 -21.87 -15.89
N ALA A 774 23.43 -23.14 -15.87
CA ALA A 774 22.72 -24.23 -16.54
C ALA A 774 21.27 -24.38 -16.02
N LYS A 775 21.06 -24.32 -14.70
CA LYS A 775 19.71 -24.31 -14.11
C LYS A 775 18.89 -23.09 -14.53
N ALA A 776 19.50 -21.90 -14.54
CA ALA A 776 18.81 -20.67 -14.95
C ALA A 776 18.42 -20.71 -16.45
N SER A 777 19.30 -21.25 -17.28
CA SER A 777 19.05 -21.53 -18.70
C SER A 777 17.88 -22.51 -18.88
N ALA A 778 17.82 -23.59 -18.09
CA ALA A 778 16.70 -24.53 -18.12
C ALA A 778 15.36 -23.85 -17.76
N TRP A 779 15.34 -22.99 -16.73
CA TRP A 779 14.15 -22.22 -16.34
C TRP A 779 13.67 -21.27 -17.45
N TYR A 780 14.59 -20.62 -18.15
CA TYR A 780 14.27 -19.83 -19.32
C TYR A 780 13.72 -20.71 -20.46
N HIS A 781 14.37 -21.83 -20.75
CA HIS A 781 13.99 -22.74 -21.83
C HIS A 781 12.56 -23.26 -21.66
N VAL A 782 12.21 -23.83 -20.50
CA VAL A 782 10.86 -24.36 -20.25
C VAL A 782 9.78 -23.26 -20.24
N THR A 783 10.18 -21.98 -20.12
CA THR A 783 9.26 -20.85 -20.15
C THR A 783 9.03 -20.29 -21.55
N TYR A 784 10.08 -20.17 -22.36
CA TYR A 784 10.02 -19.46 -23.64
C TYR A 784 10.01 -20.40 -24.86
N HIS A 785 10.42 -21.66 -24.73
CA HIS A 785 10.54 -22.56 -25.88
C HIS A 785 9.15 -23.02 -26.37
N PRO A 786 8.89 -23.08 -27.69
CA PRO A 786 7.59 -23.41 -28.27
C PRO A 786 7.00 -24.78 -27.90
N ASP A 787 7.87 -25.71 -27.49
CA ASP A 787 7.47 -27.07 -27.12
C ASP A 787 6.82 -27.15 -25.73
N TYR A 788 7.10 -26.18 -24.87
CA TYR A 788 6.53 -26.08 -23.53
C TYR A 788 5.37 -25.08 -23.45
N TRP A 789 5.05 -24.40 -24.56
CA TRP A 789 3.96 -23.44 -24.61
C TRP A 789 2.61 -24.16 -24.43
N GLY A 790 1.85 -23.74 -23.42
CA GLY A 790 0.54 -24.33 -23.11
C GLY A 790 0.58 -25.66 -22.33
N CYS A 791 1.77 -26.12 -21.90
CA CYS A 791 1.94 -27.34 -21.09
C CYS A 791 1.72 -27.12 -19.58
N TYR A 792 1.27 -25.94 -19.18
CA TYR A 792 1.07 -25.55 -17.78
C TYR A 792 -0.39 -25.16 -17.54
N ASN A 793 -0.86 -25.23 -16.29
CA ASN A 793 -2.24 -24.89 -15.91
C ASN A 793 -3.34 -25.68 -16.67
N GLU A 794 -3.07 -26.94 -17.01
CA GLU A 794 -4.04 -27.80 -17.70
C GLU A 794 -5.36 -27.87 -16.92
N GLY A 795 -6.48 -27.66 -17.64
CA GLY A 795 -7.83 -27.65 -17.04
C GLY A 795 -8.24 -26.38 -16.29
N LEU A 796 -7.34 -25.41 -16.07
CA LEU A 796 -7.64 -24.17 -15.31
C LEU A 796 -7.99 -22.96 -16.20
N ALA A 797 -7.83 -23.08 -17.53
CA ALA A 797 -8.08 -22.01 -18.50
C ALA A 797 -7.39 -20.68 -18.13
N ARG A 798 -6.08 -20.76 -17.85
CA ARG A 798 -5.19 -19.63 -17.54
C ARG A 798 -4.20 -19.42 -18.70
N PRO A 799 -3.70 -18.18 -18.93
CA PRO A 799 -2.72 -17.91 -19.97
C PRO A 799 -1.33 -18.47 -19.61
N HIS A 800 -0.43 -18.50 -20.59
CA HIS A 800 0.97 -18.88 -20.39
C HIS A 800 1.75 -17.75 -19.72
N PHE A 801 2.32 -18.00 -18.53
CA PHE A 801 3.03 -17.00 -17.72
C PHE A 801 4.54 -16.95 -18.03
N LEU A 802 5.10 -15.74 -18.03
CA LEU A 802 6.47 -15.44 -18.45
C LEU A 802 7.42 -15.01 -17.31
N SER A 803 6.90 -14.71 -16.12
CA SER A 803 7.68 -14.12 -15.01
C SER A 803 8.52 -15.10 -14.20
N PHE A 804 8.27 -16.40 -14.31
CA PHE A 804 8.98 -17.46 -13.58
C PHE A 804 10.52 -17.33 -13.64
N PRO A 805 11.17 -17.33 -14.82
CA PRO A 805 12.63 -17.28 -14.90
C PRO A 805 13.17 -15.93 -14.42
N TRP A 806 12.40 -14.85 -14.53
CA TRP A 806 12.79 -13.53 -14.02
C TRP A 806 12.77 -13.41 -12.49
N CYS A 807 12.40 -14.48 -11.76
CA CYS A 807 12.65 -14.57 -10.31
C CYS A 807 14.15 -14.65 -9.98
N ILE A 808 14.96 -15.18 -10.91
CA ILE A 808 16.42 -15.33 -10.82
C ILE A 808 17.13 -14.44 -11.86
N HIS A 809 16.58 -13.24 -12.09
CA HIS A 809 17.01 -12.30 -13.14
C HIS A 809 18.52 -12.01 -13.12
N GLU A 810 19.14 -11.95 -11.94
CA GLU A 810 20.60 -11.80 -11.74
C GLU A 810 21.41 -12.81 -12.57
N LYS A 811 20.97 -14.08 -12.63
CA LYS A 811 21.67 -15.15 -13.36
C LYS A 811 21.39 -15.06 -14.87
N LEU A 812 20.16 -14.73 -15.26
CA LEU A 812 19.77 -14.56 -16.67
C LEU A 812 20.52 -13.39 -17.33
N VAL A 813 20.66 -12.27 -16.59
CA VAL A 813 21.42 -11.11 -17.04
C VAL A 813 22.89 -11.48 -17.28
N VAL A 814 23.49 -12.29 -16.40
CA VAL A 814 24.85 -12.80 -16.58
C VAL A 814 24.97 -13.66 -17.84
N ILE A 815 24.06 -14.62 -18.06
CA ILE A 815 24.07 -15.46 -19.28
C ILE A 815 24.04 -14.57 -20.53
N LYS A 816 23.12 -13.61 -20.55
CA LYS A 816 22.99 -12.69 -21.69
C LYS A 816 24.25 -11.85 -21.89
N GLN A 817 24.85 -11.34 -20.83
CA GLN A 817 26.11 -10.58 -20.90
C GLN A 817 27.29 -11.43 -21.39
N MET A 818 27.40 -12.68 -20.94
CA MET A 818 28.47 -13.60 -21.35
C MET A 818 28.37 -13.94 -22.85
N ASN A 819 27.15 -14.22 -23.33
CA ASN A 819 26.94 -14.63 -24.71
C ASN A 819 26.87 -13.44 -25.68
N ALA A 820 26.39 -12.27 -25.24
CA ALA A 820 26.54 -11.00 -25.98
C ALA A 820 28.00 -10.51 -26.01
N GLY A 821 28.79 -10.82 -24.97
CA GLY A 821 30.20 -10.47 -24.81
C GLY A 821 31.19 -11.32 -25.61
N ARG A 822 30.75 -12.16 -26.55
CA ARG A 822 31.64 -12.76 -27.56
C ARG A 822 32.27 -11.72 -28.51
N TRP A 823 31.98 -10.42 -28.33
CA TRP A 823 32.86 -9.30 -28.69
C TRP A 823 33.41 -8.61 -27.42
N SER A 824 34.68 -8.93 -27.10
CA SER A 824 35.58 -8.37 -26.06
C SER A 824 35.46 -8.90 -24.62
N ALA A 825 36.29 -9.90 -24.31
CA ALA A 825 36.46 -10.52 -22.99
C ALA A 825 37.13 -9.62 -21.93
N GLU A 826 37.69 -8.46 -22.29
CA GLU A 826 38.47 -7.61 -21.38
C GLU A 826 37.61 -6.73 -20.45
N GLN A 827 36.35 -6.46 -20.78
CA GLN A 827 35.48 -5.60 -19.96
C GLN A 827 34.76 -6.35 -18.82
N LEU A 828 34.65 -7.68 -18.91
CA LEU A 828 33.97 -8.54 -17.91
C LEU A 828 34.75 -8.65 -16.60
N SER A 829 36.09 -8.66 -16.67
CA SER A 829 36.97 -8.68 -15.49
C SER A 829 36.84 -7.42 -14.62
N ALA A 830 36.68 -6.24 -15.25
CA ALA A 830 36.60 -4.96 -14.55
C ALA A 830 35.25 -4.75 -13.82
N ARG A 831 34.17 -5.37 -14.29
CA ARG A 831 32.81 -5.20 -13.71
C ARG A 831 32.48 -6.22 -12.62
N LEU A 832 33.01 -7.44 -12.69
CA LEU A 832 32.85 -8.46 -11.64
C LEU A 832 33.55 -8.06 -10.32
N ALA A 833 34.65 -7.33 -10.40
CA ALA A 833 35.33 -6.78 -9.21
C ALA A 833 34.52 -5.69 -8.50
N ALA A 834 33.70 -4.93 -9.24
CA ALA A 834 32.91 -3.83 -8.69
C ALA A 834 31.62 -4.29 -7.97
N SER A 835 31.01 -5.43 -8.37
CA SER A 835 29.79 -5.94 -7.72
C SER A 835 30.06 -6.69 -6.41
N LEU A 836 31.29 -7.13 -6.16
CA LEU A 836 31.69 -7.87 -4.96
C LEU A 836 32.32 -7.00 -3.86
N GLY A 837 32.45 -5.69 -4.07
CA GLY A 837 32.91 -4.76 -3.04
C GLY A 837 34.35 -4.98 -2.56
N MET A 838 35.16 -5.75 -3.28
CA MET A 838 36.58 -5.88 -3.01
C MET A 838 37.35 -4.87 -3.87
N ARG A 839 37.88 -3.83 -3.22
CA ARG A 839 38.89 -2.96 -3.84
C ARG A 839 40.25 -3.67 -3.78
N PRO A 840 41.16 -3.40 -4.73
CA PRO A 840 42.49 -4.00 -4.76
C PRO A 840 43.29 -3.71 -3.49
#